data_AF-A0A2N9IEB3-F1
#
_entry.id   AF-A0A2N9IEB3-F1
#
_cell.length_a   1.000
_cell.length_b   1.000
_cell.length_c   1.000
_cell.angle_alpha   90.00
_cell.angle_beta   90.00
_cell.angle_gamma   90.00
#
_symmetry.space_group_name_H-M   'P 1'
#
loop_
_entity.id
_entity.type
_entity.pdbx_description
1 polymer ?
#
loop_
_entity_poly.entity_id
_entity_poly.type
_entity_poly.pdbx_seq_one_letter_code
_entity_poly.pdbx_strand_id
1 'polypeptide(L)'
;MVCIVVGDDACDNSKVLMNKVVRSNLRVRLGDVVSLHQCPDVKYGNKVHVLPLDDTIEGLTGNLFDAYLKPYFMDSYRPVRKGDLFLVRGGMRSVEFKVMETDPGEYCVVAPDTQVYCEGEPVKREDEERLDEIGYDDIGGVRKQLAQIRELVELPLRHPQLFKTIGVKPPKGILLYGPPGTGKTLIAKAIANETGAFFFCINGPEIMSKMAGESESNLRKAFEEAEKNAPSIIFIDEIDSIAPKREKTGGEIERRIVSQLLTLMDGVNSRAHVIVIGATNRPNSIDPALRRFGRFDKEIDIGVPDEIGRLEVLRIHTKKMKLSEDVNLERVAKETHGHVGADLAALCTEAALQCIREKMDVIDMEDETIDAEVLNSMAVTNDHFIGALGTSTASALRETVVEVPNISWEDIGGLEGVKRELQETVQYPVEHPEKAIANECQANFISIKGPELLTMWFGESEANVRDVFDKARQSAPCVLFFDELDSIAIQRGSGIGDAGGAADRVLNQILTEMDGLSSKKTIFVIGATNRPDIIDPALLRPGRLDQLIYIPLPDESSRLRIFQACLRKSPVSKDVDLTALAKLTAGFSGADITEICQRACKYAIREDIQKDIEREKREIDAMAEDSAAEEVAEIKAAHFEESMKFARRSVSDTDIHKYQAFAQNLQAIQGLWV
;
A
#
# COMPACT_ATOMS: atom_id res chain seq x y z
N MET A 1 15.19 -28.83 14.93
CA MET A 1 14.82 -28.67 13.51
C MET A 1 16.08 -28.71 12.65
N VAL A 2 15.97 -29.14 11.39
CA VAL A 2 17.04 -29.11 10.40
C VAL A 2 16.58 -28.29 9.20
N CYS A 3 17.42 -27.39 8.68
CA CYS A 3 17.07 -26.47 7.60
C CYS A 3 18.24 -26.30 6.63
N ILE A 4 17.95 -25.85 5.40
CA ILE A 4 18.96 -25.49 4.40
C ILE A 4 19.31 -24.00 4.61
N VAL A 5 20.60 -23.69 4.64
CA VAL A 5 21.09 -22.31 4.74
C VAL A 5 21.34 -21.76 3.34
N VAL A 6 20.87 -20.53 3.08
CA VAL A 6 21.04 -19.82 1.81
C VAL A 6 21.62 -18.43 2.11
N GLY A 7 22.49 -17.92 1.24
CA GLY A 7 23.04 -16.55 1.35
C GLY A 7 22.05 -15.50 0.85
N ASP A 8 21.93 -14.40 1.57
CA ASP A 8 21.10 -13.24 1.21
C ASP A 8 21.86 -11.95 1.56
N ASP A 9 22.21 -11.17 0.54
CA ASP A 9 23.00 -9.93 0.68
C ASP A 9 22.23 -8.81 1.41
N ALA A 10 20.90 -8.89 1.48
CA ALA A 10 20.07 -7.94 2.22
C ALA A 10 19.94 -8.29 3.72
N CYS A 11 20.41 -9.47 4.14
CA CYS A 11 20.32 -9.91 5.51
C CYS A 11 21.46 -9.35 6.37
N ASP A 12 21.12 -8.75 7.51
CA ASP A 12 22.10 -8.26 8.49
C ASP A 12 22.85 -9.43 9.15
N ASN A 13 24.18 -9.32 9.28
CA ASN A 13 25.04 -10.34 9.90
C ASN A 13 24.65 -10.75 11.33
N SER A 14 23.90 -9.92 12.04
CA SER A 14 23.40 -10.19 13.39
C SER A 14 22.08 -10.97 13.41
N LYS A 15 21.48 -11.26 12.26
CA LYS A 15 20.14 -11.83 12.11
C LYS A 15 20.15 -13.08 11.25
N VAL A 16 19.09 -13.88 11.39
CA VAL A 16 18.82 -15.06 10.56
C VAL A 16 17.37 -14.99 10.11
N LEU A 17 17.13 -15.06 8.82
CA LEU A 17 15.78 -15.11 8.26
C LEU A 17 15.25 -16.54 8.29
N MET A 18 14.05 -16.72 8.83
CA MET A 18 13.35 -17.99 8.85
C MET A 18 11.83 -17.78 8.80
N ASN A 19 11.14 -18.68 8.10
CA ASN A 19 9.70 -18.59 7.94
C ASN A 19 8.95 -19.00 9.24
N LYS A 20 7.65 -18.73 9.28
CA LYS A 20 6.79 -19.06 10.42
C LYS A 20 6.83 -20.54 10.82
N VAL A 21 6.86 -21.46 9.86
CA VAL A 21 6.94 -22.91 10.12
C VAL A 21 8.18 -23.27 10.94
N VAL A 22 9.33 -22.71 10.60
CA VAL A 22 10.57 -22.93 11.34
C VAL A 22 10.49 -22.34 12.75
N ARG A 23 9.97 -21.11 12.88
CA ARG A 23 9.79 -20.44 14.18
C ARG A 23 8.87 -21.23 15.11
N SER A 24 7.73 -21.70 14.61
CA SER A 24 6.74 -22.46 15.37
C SER A 24 7.30 -23.79 15.87
N ASN A 25 8.03 -24.55 15.04
CA ASN A 25 8.67 -25.79 15.47
C ASN A 25 9.74 -25.59 16.54
N LEU A 26 10.50 -24.50 16.45
CA LEU A 26 11.50 -24.14 17.46
C LEU A 26 10.89 -23.50 18.71
N ARG A 27 9.60 -23.14 18.68
CA ARG A 27 8.90 -22.37 19.71
C ARG A 27 9.60 -21.05 20.03
N VAL A 28 10.08 -20.38 18.98
CA VAL A 28 10.73 -19.06 19.06
C VAL A 28 9.88 -18.00 18.37
N ARG A 29 10.06 -16.74 18.75
CA ARG A 29 9.45 -15.57 18.10
C ARG A 29 10.49 -14.67 17.47
N LEU A 30 10.04 -13.70 16.70
CA LEU A 30 10.90 -12.70 16.08
C LEU A 30 11.71 -11.93 17.12
N GLY A 31 13.03 -11.91 16.95
CA GLY A 31 13.98 -11.28 17.87
C GLY A 31 14.56 -12.21 18.94
N ASP A 32 14.10 -13.46 19.04
CA ASP A 32 14.74 -14.45 19.91
C ASP A 32 16.12 -14.86 19.39
N VAL A 33 16.98 -15.24 20.33
CA VAL A 33 18.33 -15.73 20.01
C VAL A 33 18.26 -17.22 19.75
N VAL A 34 18.75 -17.64 18.58
CA VAL A 34 18.89 -19.05 18.20
C VAL A 34 20.36 -19.41 18.11
N SER A 35 20.68 -20.68 18.38
CA SER A 35 22.02 -21.24 18.15
C SER A 35 22.02 -22.00 16.82
N LEU A 36 22.99 -21.67 15.97
CA LEU A 36 23.20 -22.36 14.69
C LEU A 36 24.40 -23.29 14.80
N HIS A 37 24.21 -24.53 14.36
CA HIS A 37 25.26 -25.53 14.28
C HIS A 37 25.29 -26.11 12.88
N GLN A 38 26.49 -26.21 12.30
CA GLN A 38 26.66 -26.91 11.04
C GLN A 38 26.38 -28.41 11.27
N CYS A 39 25.54 -28.98 10.41
CA CYS A 39 25.22 -30.40 10.41
C CYS A 39 25.60 -31.00 9.05
N PRO A 40 26.87 -31.37 8.83
CA PRO A 40 27.33 -31.86 7.53
C PRO A 40 26.89 -33.31 7.23
N ASP A 41 26.52 -34.07 8.26
CA ASP A 41 26.33 -35.53 8.17
C ASP A 41 24.84 -35.95 8.10
N VAL A 42 23.98 -35.10 7.55
CA VAL A 42 22.55 -35.45 7.38
C VAL A 42 22.42 -36.50 6.27
N LYS A 43 22.00 -37.71 6.64
CA LYS A 43 21.82 -38.83 5.71
C LYS A 43 20.53 -38.70 4.91
N TYR A 44 20.50 -39.29 3.72
CA TYR A 44 19.26 -39.54 3.00
C TYR A 44 18.37 -40.50 3.79
N GLY A 45 17.08 -40.22 3.81
CA GLY A 45 16.10 -41.06 4.49
C GLY A 45 15.77 -42.29 3.68
N ASN A 46 15.61 -43.45 4.34
CA ASN A 46 15.01 -44.61 3.67
C ASN A 46 13.49 -44.53 3.71
N LYS A 47 12.95 -44.11 4.87
CA LYS A 47 11.53 -44.05 5.17
C LYS A 47 11.19 -42.83 6.01
N VAL A 48 10.09 -42.16 5.67
CA VAL A 48 9.51 -41.07 6.45
C VAL A 48 8.01 -41.30 6.59
N HIS A 49 7.50 -41.31 7.82
CA HIS A 49 6.07 -41.41 8.10
C HIS A 49 5.54 -40.04 8.51
N VAL A 50 4.55 -39.56 7.79
CA VAL A 50 3.89 -38.28 8.04
C VAL A 50 2.38 -38.51 8.18
N LEU A 51 1.73 -37.77 9.06
CA LEU A 51 0.28 -37.80 9.21
C LEU A 51 -0.29 -36.37 9.17
N PRO A 52 -1.46 -36.17 8.56
CA PRO A 52 -2.13 -34.88 8.56
C PRO A 52 -2.70 -34.55 9.95
N LEU A 53 -2.84 -33.26 10.25
CA LEU A 53 -3.64 -32.79 11.38
C LEU A 53 -5.13 -32.81 11.03
N ASP A 54 -5.95 -33.36 11.94
CA ASP A 54 -7.38 -33.60 11.72
C ASP A 54 -8.16 -32.32 11.36
N ASP A 55 -7.88 -31.23 12.06
CA ASP A 55 -8.47 -29.91 11.88
C ASP A 55 -8.15 -29.24 10.53
N THR A 56 -7.16 -29.75 9.78
CA THR A 56 -6.76 -29.20 8.46
C THR A 56 -7.25 -30.02 7.28
N ILE A 57 -7.84 -31.19 7.51
CA ILE A 57 -8.32 -32.09 6.46
C ILE A 57 -9.84 -32.27 6.46
N GLU A 58 -10.57 -31.52 7.28
CA GLU A 58 -12.04 -31.56 7.28
C GLU A 58 -12.58 -31.25 5.86
N GLY A 59 -13.37 -32.18 5.33
CA GLY A 59 -13.95 -32.10 3.98
C GLY A 59 -12.97 -32.37 2.83
N LEU A 60 -11.75 -32.86 3.11
CA LEU A 60 -10.85 -33.40 2.08
C LEU A 60 -11.00 -34.93 2.00
N THR A 61 -11.15 -35.44 0.78
CA THR A 61 -11.16 -36.87 0.47
C THR A 61 -10.12 -37.18 -0.60
N GLY A 62 -9.78 -38.47 -0.78
CA GLY A 62 -8.82 -38.93 -1.78
C GLY A 62 -7.38 -39.07 -1.27
N ASN A 63 -6.43 -39.23 -2.20
CA ASN A 63 -5.03 -39.53 -1.87
C ASN A 63 -4.24 -38.25 -1.54
N LEU A 64 -4.08 -37.96 -0.25
CA LEU A 64 -3.30 -36.82 0.25
C LEU A 64 -1.83 -36.86 -0.18
N PHE A 65 -1.28 -38.06 -0.42
CA PHE A 65 0.10 -38.21 -0.85
C PHE A 65 0.34 -37.59 -2.22
N ASP A 66 -0.46 -37.98 -3.21
CA ASP A 66 -0.29 -37.49 -4.59
C ASP A 66 -0.65 -36.00 -4.71
N ALA A 67 -1.67 -35.55 -3.98
CA ALA A 67 -2.14 -34.17 -4.05
C ALA A 67 -1.21 -33.16 -3.35
N TYR A 68 -0.61 -33.52 -2.21
CA TYR A 68 0.16 -32.59 -1.38
C TYR A 68 1.62 -33.00 -1.23
N LEU A 69 1.89 -34.21 -0.72
CA LEU A 69 3.23 -34.59 -0.29
C LEU A 69 4.20 -34.83 -1.45
N LYS A 70 3.72 -35.44 -2.53
CA LYS A 70 4.54 -35.76 -3.70
C LYS A 70 5.08 -34.49 -4.37
N PRO A 71 4.27 -33.49 -4.75
CA PRO A 71 4.78 -32.21 -5.24
C PRO A 71 5.68 -31.48 -4.23
N TYR A 72 5.40 -31.60 -2.94
CA TYR A 72 6.16 -30.92 -1.89
C TYR A 72 7.61 -31.43 -1.77
N PHE A 73 7.82 -32.74 -1.88
CA PHE A 73 9.12 -33.37 -1.74
C PHE A 73 9.89 -33.56 -3.07
N MET A 74 9.20 -33.58 -4.21
CA MET A 74 9.81 -33.79 -5.53
C MET A 74 10.96 -32.81 -5.81
N ASP A 75 12.14 -33.36 -6.11
CA ASP A 75 13.38 -32.65 -6.45
C ASP A 75 13.81 -31.53 -5.48
N SER A 76 13.29 -31.55 -4.25
CA SER A 76 13.47 -30.48 -3.28
C SER A 76 14.55 -30.77 -2.23
N TYR A 77 14.92 -32.05 -2.06
CA TYR A 77 15.89 -32.52 -1.07
C TYR A 77 15.67 -31.91 0.33
N ARG A 78 14.39 -31.80 0.75
CA ARG A 78 14.03 -31.14 2.00
C ARG A 78 14.48 -31.97 3.21
N PRO A 79 15.20 -31.37 4.18
CA PRO A 79 15.45 -32.03 5.45
C PRO A 79 14.17 -32.04 6.29
N VAL A 80 13.91 -33.17 6.94
CA VAL A 80 12.80 -33.34 7.88
C VAL A 80 13.33 -33.90 9.19
N ARG A 81 12.63 -33.61 10.29
CA ARG A 81 12.92 -34.17 11.62
C ARG A 81 11.64 -34.72 12.24
N LYS A 82 11.76 -35.86 12.92
CA LYS A 82 10.70 -36.42 13.77
C LYS A 82 10.16 -35.36 14.75
N GLY A 83 8.84 -35.21 14.76
CA GLY A 83 8.11 -34.28 15.60
C GLY A 83 7.86 -32.91 14.96
N ASP A 84 8.56 -32.54 13.88
CA ASP A 84 8.35 -31.26 13.21
C ASP A 84 7.01 -31.26 12.46
N LEU A 85 6.34 -30.10 12.45
CA LEU A 85 5.17 -29.78 11.64
C LEU A 85 5.58 -29.03 10.37
N PHE A 86 4.91 -29.29 9.26
CA PHE A 86 5.09 -28.52 8.04
C PHE A 86 3.77 -28.28 7.32
N LEU A 87 3.69 -27.14 6.64
CA LEU A 87 2.51 -26.71 5.89
C LEU A 87 2.71 -26.97 4.40
N VAL A 88 1.76 -27.66 3.77
CA VAL A 88 1.71 -27.88 2.32
C VAL A 88 0.50 -27.16 1.75
N ARG A 89 0.67 -26.52 0.59
CA ARG A 89 -0.41 -25.80 -0.11
C ARG A 89 -0.74 -26.52 -1.41
N GLY A 90 -2.02 -26.71 -1.68
CA GLY A 90 -2.54 -27.40 -2.86
C GLY A 90 -4.06 -27.30 -2.94
N GLY A 91 -4.62 -27.33 -4.15
CA GLY A 91 -6.08 -27.34 -4.35
C GLY A 91 -6.84 -26.19 -3.67
N MET A 92 -6.31 -24.96 -3.69
CA MET A 92 -6.87 -23.78 -3.01
C MET A 92 -6.96 -23.88 -1.48
N ARG A 93 -6.34 -24.90 -0.87
CA ARG A 93 -6.29 -25.13 0.59
C ARG A 93 -4.87 -25.31 1.09
N SER A 94 -4.73 -25.38 2.41
CA SER A 94 -3.45 -25.66 3.08
C SER A 94 -3.67 -26.74 4.12
N VAL A 95 -2.79 -27.74 4.14
CA VAL A 95 -2.85 -28.91 5.03
C VAL A 95 -1.57 -28.93 5.86
N GLU A 96 -1.71 -29.18 7.16
CA GLU A 96 -0.58 -29.33 8.07
C GLU A 96 -0.29 -30.82 8.29
N PHE A 97 0.99 -31.19 8.19
CA PHE A 97 1.46 -32.54 8.40
C PHE A 97 2.48 -32.58 9.54
N LYS A 98 2.41 -33.63 10.35
CA LYS A 98 3.37 -33.94 11.42
C LYS A 98 4.26 -35.09 10.99
N VAL A 99 5.56 -34.93 11.14
CA VAL A 99 6.53 -36.00 10.92
C VAL A 99 6.51 -36.94 12.12
N MET A 100 5.93 -38.12 11.95
CA MET A 100 5.77 -39.10 13.02
C MET A 100 7.03 -39.92 13.24
N GLU A 101 7.70 -40.31 12.15
CA GLU A 101 8.91 -41.12 12.19
C GLU A 101 9.81 -40.86 10.98
N THR A 102 11.12 -41.03 11.19
CA THR A 102 12.17 -40.91 10.18
C THR A 102 13.17 -42.07 10.37
N ASP A 103 13.68 -42.62 9.27
CA ASP A 103 14.73 -43.66 9.25
C ASP A 103 15.87 -43.20 8.32
N PRO A 104 17.15 -43.18 8.75
CA PRO A 104 17.77 -43.96 9.85
C PRO A 104 17.96 -43.29 11.21
N GLY A 105 17.42 -42.09 11.44
CA GLY A 105 17.62 -41.37 12.70
C GLY A 105 16.50 -40.36 12.95
N GLU A 106 16.68 -39.43 13.90
CA GLU A 106 15.67 -38.41 14.21
C GLU A 106 15.45 -37.39 13.08
N TYR A 107 16.39 -37.28 12.15
CA TYR A 107 16.30 -36.38 11.00
C TYR A 107 16.96 -37.02 9.78
N CYS A 108 16.46 -36.67 8.59
CA CYS A 108 17.01 -37.13 7.32
C CYS A 108 16.66 -36.14 6.19
N VAL A 109 17.36 -36.26 5.05
CA VAL A 109 16.97 -35.59 3.80
C VAL A 109 16.03 -36.49 3.02
N VAL A 110 14.87 -35.97 2.61
CA VAL A 110 13.96 -36.67 1.70
C VAL A 110 14.51 -36.57 0.29
N ALA A 111 15.00 -37.69 -0.25
CA ALA A 111 15.51 -37.84 -1.61
C ALA A 111 14.48 -38.59 -2.50
N PRO A 112 14.65 -38.61 -3.83
CA PRO A 112 13.69 -39.28 -4.73
C PRO A 112 13.47 -40.78 -4.45
N ASP A 113 14.42 -41.45 -3.80
CA ASP A 113 14.36 -42.85 -3.38
C ASP A 113 13.79 -43.06 -1.96
N THR A 114 13.59 -41.99 -1.19
CA THR A 114 12.98 -42.04 0.14
C THR A 114 11.50 -42.42 0.05
N GLN A 115 11.09 -43.46 0.78
CA GLN A 115 9.69 -43.87 0.85
C GLN A 115 8.94 -43.01 1.86
N VAL A 116 7.97 -42.23 1.40
CA VAL A 116 7.14 -41.37 2.25
C VAL A 116 5.76 -42.01 2.43
N TYR A 117 5.39 -42.30 3.68
CA TYR A 117 4.11 -42.91 4.04
C TYR A 117 3.16 -41.87 4.64
N CYS A 118 1.89 -41.94 4.26
CA CYS A 118 0.82 -41.07 4.77
C CYS A 118 -0.39 -41.86 5.31
N GLU A 119 -0.21 -43.15 5.60
CA GLU A 119 -1.28 -44.03 6.10
C GLU A 119 -1.38 -43.97 7.63
N GLY A 120 -2.59 -43.82 8.15
CA GLY A 120 -2.89 -43.78 9.58
C GLY A 120 -4.07 -42.86 9.92
N GLU A 121 -4.47 -42.85 11.20
CA GLU A 121 -5.47 -41.90 11.68
C GLU A 121 -4.87 -40.48 11.75
N PRO A 122 -5.63 -39.44 11.34
CA PRO A 122 -5.22 -38.05 11.49
C PRO A 122 -4.85 -37.71 12.93
N VAL A 123 -3.84 -36.87 13.10
CA VAL A 123 -3.32 -36.49 14.42
C VAL A 123 -4.12 -35.31 14.96
N LYS A 124 -4.53 -35.39 16.22
CA LYS A 124 -5.16 -34.26 16.92
C LYS A 124 -4.11 -33.23 17.31
N ARG A 125 -4.40 -31.96 17.08
CA ARG A 125 -3.58 -30.83 17.56
C ARG A 125 -3.68 -30.75 19.10
N GLU A 126 -2.54 -30.62 19.78
CA GLU A 126 -2.48 -30.51 21.24
C GLU A 126 -2.18 -29.06 21.63
N ASP A 127 -0.90 -28.75 21.86
CA ASP A 127 -0.42 -27.42 22.28
C ASP A 127 0.20 -26.64 21.11
N GLU A 128 0.19 -27.19 19.89
CA GLU A 128 0.82 -26.55 18.73
C GLU A 128 -0.03 -25.42 18.16
N GLU A 129 0.58 -24.25 17.98
CA GLU A 129 -0.08 -23.11 17.34
C GLU A 129 -0.41 -23.42 15.88
N ARG A 130 -1.54 -22.89 15.42
CA ARG A 130 -1.98 -23.00 14.04
C ARG A 130 -1.04 -22.25 13.10
N LEU A 131 -0.47 -22.96 12.12
CA LEU A 131 0.46 -22.34 11.18
C LEU A 131 -0.26 -21.36 10.25
N ASP A 132 -1.58 -21.49 10.09
CA ASP A 132 -2.44 -20.59 9.31
C ASP A 132 -2.97 -19.36 10.09
N GLU A 133 -2.63 -19.20 11.36
CA GLU A 133 -2.94 -17.95 12.08
C GLU A 133 -2.27 -16.74 11.43
N ILE A 134 -2.96 -15.61 11.46
CA ILE A 134 -2.49 -14.37 10.86
C ILE A 134 -1.20 -13.92 11.55
N GLY A 135 -0.14 -13.72 10.79
CA GLY A 135 1.14 -13.15 11.24
C GLY A 135 1.56 -11.95 10.40
N TYR A 136 2.82 -11.50 10.53
CA TYR A 136 3.32 -10.37 9.73
C TYR A 136 3.42 -10.69 8.24
N ASP A 137 3.62 -11.96 7.89
CA ASP A 137 3.67 -12.44 6.50
C ASP A 137 2.28 -12.37 5.80
N ASP A 138 1.22 -12.10 6.56
CA ASP A 138 -0.15 -11.92 6.07
C ASP A 138 -0.54 -10.44 5.91
N ILE A 139 0.40 -9.51 6.12
CA ILE A 139 0.17 -8.06 5.98
C ILE A 139 1.00 -7.50 4.83
N GLY A 140 0.34 -6.94 3.83
CA GLY A 140 0.99 -6.27 2.69
C GLY A 140 0.82 -4.76 2.72
N GLY A 141 1.79 -4.03 2.16
CA GLY A 141 1.66 -2.61 1.80
C GLY A 141 1.75 -1.59 2.93
N VAL A 142 2.04 -2.01 4.17
CA VAL A 142 2.15 -1.12 5.34
C VAL A 142 3.47 -1.30 6.10
N ARG A 143 4.57 -1.56 5.38
CA ARG A 143 5.88 -1.90 5.98
C ARG A 143 6.38 -0.85 6.99
N LYS A 144 6.30 0.44 6.64
CA LYS A 144 6.78 1.55 7.48
C LYS A 144 5.96 1.65 8.78
N GLN A 145 4.65 1.57 8.66
CA GLN A 145 3.70 1.60 9.77
C GLN A 145 3.89 0.38 10.67
N LEU A 146 4.02 -0.81 10.09
CA LEU A 146 4.21 -2.04 10.83
C LEU A 146 5.52 -1.99 11.63
N ALA A 147 6.61 -1.46 11.08
CA ALA A 147 7.86 -1.28 11.81
C ALA A 147 7.69 -0.38 13.06
N GLN A 148 6.98 0.74 12.93
CA GLN A 148 6.69 1.63 14.06
C GLN A 148 5.83 0.95 15.13
N ILE A 149 4.78 0.22 14.73
CA ILE A 149 3.91 -0.48 15.68
C ILE A 149 4.69 -1.58 16.39
N ARG A 150 5.52 -2.33 15.66
CA ARG A 150 6.39 -3.37 16.24
C ARG A 150 7.32 -2.80 17.29
N GLU A 151 7.94 -1.65 17.03
CA GLU A 151 8.78 -0.98 18.04
C GLU A 151 7.96 -0.58 19.28
N LEU A 152 6.76 -0.04 19.10
CA LEU A 152 5.93 0.42 20.22
C LEU A 152 5.32 -0.73 21.04
N VAL A 153 5.14 -1.90 20.44
CA VAL A 153 4.47 -3.05 21.08
C VAL A 153 5.45 -4.14 21.51
N GLU A 154 6.37 -4.57 20.65
CA GLU A 154 7.28 -5.68 20.94
C GLU A 154 8.27 -5.32 22.05
N LEU A 155 8.85 -4.11 22.03
CA LEU A 155 9.85 -3.70 23.03
C LEU A 155 9.31 -3.72 24.47
N PRO A 156 8.15 -3.10 24.78
CA PRO A 156 7.58 -3.16 26.13
C PRO A 156 7.16 -4.56 26.58
N LEU A 157 6.69 -5.40 25.66
CA LEU A 157 6.22 -6.75 25.98
C LEU A 157 7.38 -7.74 26.16
N ARG A 158 8.41 -7.66 25.32
CA ARG A 158 9.56 -8.59 25.34
C ARG A 158 10.67 -8.15 26.30
N HIS A 159 10.88 -6.85 26.45
CA HIS A 159 11.96 -6.30 27.29
C HIS A 159 11.50 -5.28 28.36
N PRO A 160 10.57 -5.64 29.27
CA PRO A 160 10.14 -4.81 30.40
C PRO A 160 11.27 -4.14 31.20
N GLN A 161 12.39 -4.83 31.37
CA GLN A 161 13.53 -4.40 32.19
C GLN A 161 14.20 -3.13 31.65
N LEU A 162 14.19 -2.92 30.33
CA LEU A 162 14.78 -1.73 29.69
C LEU A 162 14.06 -0.47 30.15
N PHE A 163 12.73 -0.46 30.10
CA PHE A 163 11.89 0.64 30.55
C PHE A 163 12.04 0.91 32.04
N LYS A 164 12.12 -0.14 32.86
CA LYS A 164 12.35 -0.03 34.30
C LYS A 164 13.71 0.61 34.64
N THR A 165 14.75 0.26 33.89
CA THR A 165 16.13 0.75 34.12
C THR A 165 16.29 2.21 33.69
N ILE A 166 15.73 2.57 32.53
CA ILE A 166 15.81 3.94 31.99
C ILE A 166 14.84 4.88 32.72
N GLY A 167 13.83 4.35 33.42
CA GLY A 167 12.85 5.14 34.17
C GLY A 167 11.79 5.79 33.27
N VAL A 168 11.65 5.29 32.03
CA VAL A 168 10.66 5.77 31.06
C VAL A 168 9.46 4.83 31.07
N LYS A 169 8.26 5.40 31.02
CA LYS A 169 7.02 4.63 30.92
C LYS A 169 6.82 4.19 29.47
N PRO A 170 6.49 2.91 29.22
CA PRO A 170 6.11 2.47 27.89
C PRO A 170 4.81 3.17 27.44
N PRO A 171 4.57 3.28 26.12
CA PRO A 171 3.30 3.79 25.60
C PRO A 171 2.16 2.89 26.08
N LYS A 172 1.05 3.51 26.48
CA LYS A 172 -0.13 2.77 26.97
C LYS A 172 -1.16 2.52 25.88
N GLY A 173 -1.25 3.44 24.92
CA GLY A 173 -2.27 3.41 23.89
C GLY A 173 -1.74 3.80 22.52
N ILE A 174 -2.09 3.00 21.52
CA ILE A 174 -1.81 3.26 20.11
C ILE A 174 -3.14 3.43 19.38
N LEU A 175 -3.31 4.53 18.65
CA LEU A 175 -4.47 4.76 17.81
C LEU A 175 -4.09 4.52 16.35
N LEU A 176 -4.64 3.47 15.76
CA LEU A 176 -4.60 3.21 14.33
C LEU A 176 -5.74 3.95 13.66
N TYR A 177 -5.46 4.69 12.59
CA TYR A 177 -6.51 5.34 11.81
C TYR A 177 -6.25 5.25 10.31
N GLY A 178 -7.26 5.53 9.50
CA GLY A 178 -7.20 5.44 8.04
C GLY A 178 -8.50 4.85 7.47
N PRO A 179 -8.67 4.75 6.15
CA PRO A 179 -9.91 4.28 5.54
C PRO A 179 -10.38 2.90 6.02
N PRO A 180 -11.68 2.60 5.91
CA PRO A 180 -12.15 1.23 6.07
C PRO A 180 -11.45 0.31 5.05
N GLY A 181 -11.14 -0.92 5.46
CA GLY A 181 -10.54 -1.92 4.58
C GLY A 181 -9.01 -1.85 4.42
N THR A 182 -8.30 -0.95 5.11
CA THR A 182 -6.81 -0.90 5.10
C THR A 182 -6.13 -1.90 6.05
N GLY A 183 -6.90 -2.72 6.77
CA GLY A 183 -6.35 -3.82 7.57
C GLY A 183 -5.99 -3.50 9.03
N LYS A 184 -6.51 -2.42 9.61
CA LYS A 184 -6.27 -2.04 11.03
C LYS A 184 -6.49 -3.21 12.02
N THR A 185 -7.62 -3.92 11.90
CA THR A 185 -7.96 -5.09 12.73
C THR A 185 -7.03 -6.27 12.47
N LEU A 186 -6.59 -6.45 11.22
CA LEU A 186 -5.67 -7.52 10.82
C LEU A 186 -4.28 -7.28 11.42
N ILE A 187 -3.79 -6.04 11.38
CA ILE A 187 -2.52 -5.64 11.98
C ILE A 187 -2.49 -5.94 13.48
N ALA A 188 -3.54 -5.54 14.23
CA ALA A 188 -3.59 -5.77 15.67
C ALA A 188 -3.58 -7.27 16.03
N LYS A 189 -4.34 -8.08 15.30
CA LYS A 189 -4.36 -9.55 15.47
C LYS A 189 -2.99 -10.17 15.18
N ALA A 190 -2.36 -9.79 14.07
CA ALA A 190 -1.04 -10.29 13.69
C ALA A 190 0.03 -9.99 14.75
N ILE A 191 0.01 -8.77 15.32
CA ILE A 191 0.96 -8.39 16.37
C ILE A 191 0.78 -9.25 17.62
N ALA A 192 -0.47 -9.51 18.02
CA ALA A 192 -0.74 -10.34 19.18
C ALA A 192 -0.25 -11.78 18.99
N ASN A 193 -0.53 -12.36 17.82
CA ASN A 193 -0.09 -13.72 17.47
C ASN A 193 1.45 -13.82 17.43
N GLU A 194 2.12 -12.85 16.80
CA GLU A 194 3.59 -12.86 16.68
C GLU A 194 4.31 -12.58 18.01
N THR A 195 3.68 -11.82 18.92
CA THR A 195 4.21 -11.58 20.27
C THR A 195 3.83 -12.66 21.28
N GLY A 196 2.83 -13.48 20.98
CA GLY A 196 2.22 -14.42 21.93
C GLY A 196 1.45 -13.73 23.07
N ALA A 197 1.03 -12.49 22.87
CA ALA A 197 0.27 -11.74 23.87
C ALA A 197 -1.21 -12.14 23.81
N PHE A 198 -1.87 -12.19 24.96
CA PHE A 198 -3.31 -12.43 25.01
C PHE A 198 -4.07 -11.31 24.29
N PHE A 199 -4.90 -11.66 23.31
CA PHE A 199 -5.64 -10.70 22.49
C PHE A 199 -7.10 -10.60 22.92
N PHE A 200 -7.52 -9.40 23.35
CA PHE A 200 -8.91 -9.13 23.69
C PHE A 200 -9.51 -8.08 22.75
N CYS A 201 -10.51 -8.47 21.95
CA CYS A 201 -11.15 -7.58 20.97
C CYS A 201 -12.45 -6.99 21.53
N ILE A 202 -12.59 -5.67 21.44
CA ILE A 202 -13.79 -4.91 21.79
C ILE A 202 -14.31 -4.28 20.50
N ASN A 203 -15.53 -4.65 20.10
CA ASN A 203 -16.20 -4.04 18.95
C ASN A 203 -17.05 -2.85 19.42
N GLY A 204 -16.79 -1.66 18.87
CA GLY A 204 -17.44 -0.42 19.27
C GLY A 204 -18.97 -0.45 19.26
N PRO A 205 -19.61 -0.73 18.11
CA PRO A 205 -21.05 -0.94 18.02
C PRO A 205 -21.62 -1.95 19.02
N GLU A 206 -20.91 -3.05 19.28
CA GLU A 206 -21.37 -4.09 20.21
C GLU A 206 -21.51 -3.55 21.64
N ILE A 207 -20.55 -2.73 22.09
CA ILE A 207 -20.61 -2.08 23.41
C ILE A 207 -21.78 -1.10 23.50
N MET A 208 -22.05 -0.35 22.42
CA MET A 208 -23.10 0.66 22.37
C MET A 208 -24.52 0.07 22.31
N SER A 209 -24.67 -1.14 21.77
CA SER A 209 -25.97 -1.80 21.61
C SER A 209 -26.58 -2.34 22.91
N LYS A 210 -25.79 -2.43 23.99
CA LYS A 210 -26.20 -3.03 25.28
C LYS A 210 -26.90 -2.02 26.18
N MET A 211 -27.65 -2.52 27.17
CA MET A 211 -28.43 -1.68 28.08
C MET A 211 -27.54 -0.73 28.90
N ALA A 212 -28.08 0.43 29.28
CA ALA A 212 -27.35 1.41 30.08
C ALA A 212 -26.77 0.79 31.37
N GLY A 213 -25.45 0.89 31.55
CA GLY A 213 -24.70 0.29 32.67
C GLY A 213 -24.09 -1.08 32.35
N GLU A 214 -24.68 -1.85 31.44
CA GLU A 214 -24.10 -3.11 30.96
C GLU A 214 -22.86 -2.85 30.10
N SER A 215 -22.92 -1.84 29.23
CA SER A 215 -21.78 -1.39 28.42
C SER A 215 -20.56 -1.01 29.26
N GLU A 216 -20.75 -0.29 30.37
CA GLU A 216 -19.68 0.09 31.29
C GLU A 216 -19.10 -1.12 32.04
N SER A 217 -19.97 -2.04 32.47
CA SER A 217 -19.57 -3.28 33.13
C SER A 217 -18.74 -4.16 32.20
N ASN A 218 -19.14 -4.27 30.93
CA ASN A 218 -18.41 -5.04 29.92
C ASN A 218 -17.04 -4.43 29.61
N LEU A 219 -16.94 -3.11 29.48
CA LEU A 219 -15.64 -2.43 29.34
C LEU A 219 -14.73 -2.70 30.55
N ARG A 220 -15.26 -2.65 31.77
CA ARG A 220 -14.48 -2.93 32.98
C ARG A 220 -13.98 -4.39 33.01
N LYS A 221 -14.86 -5.35 32.72
CA LYS A 221 -14.52 -6.78 32.66
C LYS A 221 -13.43 -7.05 31.61
N ALA A 222 -13.52 -6.43 30.44
CA ALA A 222 -12.53 -6.58 29.38
C ALA A 222 -11.12 -6.17 29.85
N PHE A 223 -11.00 -5.01 30.52
CA PHE A 223 -9.73 -4.56 31.07
C PHE A 223 -9.24 -5.46 32.21
N GLU A 224 -10.11 -5.88 33.13
CA GLU A 224 -9.74 -6.80 34.21
C GLU A 224 -9.27 -8.17 33.70
N GLU A 225 -9.88 -8.68 32.64
CA GLU A 225 -9.51 -9.95 32.00
C GLU A 225 -8.17 -9.84 31.28
N ALA A 226 -7.95 -8.74 30.55
CA ALA A 226 -6.67 -8.48 29.91
C ALA A 226 -5.53 -8.33 30.93
N GLU A 227 -5.76 -7.67 32.08
CA GLU A 227 -4.76 -7.55 33.14
C GLU A 227 -4.40 -8.90 33.79
N LYS A 228 -5.37 -9.82 33.92
CA LYS A 228 -5.13 -11.18 34.46
C LYS A 228 -4.30 -12.05 33.51
N ASN A 229 -4.44 -11.83 32.20
CA ASN A 229 -3.76 -12.60 31.16
C ASN A 229 -2.52 -11.87 30.59
N ALA A 230 -1.96 -10.92 31.32
CA ALA A 230 -0.77 -10.18 30.89
C ALA A 230 0.44 -11.10 30.61
N PRO A 231 1.25 -10.86 29.55
CA PRO A 231 1.18 -9.74 28.60
C PRO A 231 -0.03 -9.81 27.66
N SER A 232 -0.71 -8.68 27.45
CA SER A 232 -1.96 -8.64 26.68
C SER A 232 -2.14 -7.38 25.84
N ILE A 233 -2.94 -7.51 24.79
CA ILE A 233 -3.34 -6.44 23.88
C ILE A 233 -4.87 -6.33 23.91
N ILE A 234 -5.38 -5.18 24.33
CA ILE A 234 -6.80 -4.82 24.18
C ILE A 234 -6.96 -4.07 22.87
N PHE A 235 -7.67 -4.65 21.91
CA PHE A 235 -7.98 -3.99 20.64
C PHE A 235 -9.41 -3.44 20.66
N ILE A 236 -9.58 -2.14 20.47
CA ILE A 236 -10.89 -1.47 20.39
C ILE A 236 -11.12 -1.06 18.93
N ASP A 237 -11.96 -1.82 18.24
CA ASP A 237 -12.37 -1.49 16.87
C ASP A 237 -13.51 -0.46 16.87
N GLU A 238 -13.52 0.39 15.85
CA GLU A 238 -14.49 1.50 15.72
C GLU A 238 -14.62 2.35 17.00
N ILE A 239 -13.49 2.76 17.57
CA ILE A 239 -13.48 3.53 18.83
C ILE A 239 -14.27 4.84 18.75
N ASP A 240 -14.49 5.39 17.55
CA ASP A 240 -15.35 6.54 17.31
C ASP A 240 -16.82 6.31 17.63
N SER A 241 -17.29 5.06 17.66
CA SER A 241 -18.64 4.74 18.11
C SER A 241 -18.77 4.78 19.64
N ILE A 242 -17.72 4.37 20.36
CA ILE A 242 -17.68 4.34 21.84
C ILE A 242 -17.38 5.73 22.40
N ALA A 243 -16.51 6.47 21.73
CA ALA A 243 -15.99 7.74 22.23
C ALA A 243 -16.05 8.89 21.22
N PRO A 244 -17.25 9.26 20.72
CA PRO A 244 -17.41 10.41 19.86
C PRO A 244 -17.19 11.75 20.60
N LYS A 245 -16.93 12.82 19.85
CA LYS A 245 -16.86 14.19 20.39
C LYS A 245 -18.14 14.59 21.13
N ARG A 246 -17.97 15.00 22.40
CA ARG A 246 -19.05 15.38 23.35
C ARG A 246 -20.07 16.39 22.82
N GLU A 247 -19.65 17.28 21.92
CA GLU A 247 -20.50 18.30 21.29
C GLU A 247 -21.50 17.72 20.29
N LYS A 248 -21.14 16.62 19.61
CA LYS A 248 -22.01 15.88 18.69
C LYS A 248 -22.85 14.80 19.41
N THR A 249 -22.53 14.53 20.67
CA THR A 249 -23.14 13.47 21.51
C THR A 249 -24.45 13.95 22.14
N GLY A 250 -25.58 13.41 21.68
CA GLY A 250 -26.92 13.76 22.18
C GLY A 250 -27.34 12.99 23.45
N GLY A 251 -26.69 11.86 23.77
CA GLY A 251 -27.09 10.97 24.86
C GLY A 251 -26.22 11.06 26.13
N GLU A 252 -26.86 10.98 27.31
CA GLU A 252 -26.16 10.86 28.60
C GLU A 252 -25.35 9.56 28.72
N ILE A 253 -25.86 8.47 28.12
CA ILE A 253 -25.24 7.14 28.12
C ILE A 253 -23.87 7.18 27.42
N GLU A 254 -23.80 7.76 26.22
CA GLU A 254 -22.55 7.92 25.45
C GLU A 254 -21.49 8.67 26.27
N ARG A 255 -21.86 9.78 26.92
CA ARG A 255 -20.93 10.57 27.76
C ARG A 255 -20.38 9.78 28.94
N ARG A 256 -21.19 8.91 29.54
CA ARG A 256 -20.74 8.03 30.63
C ARG A 256 -19.79 6.96 30.14
N ILE A 257 -20.07 6.33 28.99
CA ILE A 257 -19.21 5.33 28.37
C ILE A 257 -17.83 5.95 28.04
N VAL A 258 -17.80 7.15 27.45
CA VAL A 258 -16.54 7.89 27.20
C VAL A 258 -15.79 8.11 28.51
N SER A 259 -16.48 8.56 29.55
CA SER A 259 -15.88 8.84 30.87
C SER A 259 -15.32 7.57 31.53
N GLN A 260 -16.02 6.44 31.38
CA GLN A 260 -15.58 5.13 31.87
C GLN A 260 -14.33 4.66 31.12
N LEU A 261 -14.29 4.76 29.79
CA LEU A 261 -13.12 4.40 28.99
C LEU A 261 -11.90 5.27 29.36
N LEU A 262 -12.07 6.59 29.53
CA LEU A 262 -11.02 7.49 29.99
C LEU A 262 -10.45 7.07 31.36
N THR A 263 -11.34 6.69 32.28
CA THR A 263 -10.96 6.21 33.62
C THR A 263 -10.19 4.89 33.55
N LEU A 264 -10.61 3.96 32.68
CA LEU A 264 -9.91 2.70 32.47
C LEU A 264 -8.52 2.92 31.87
N MET A 265 -8.39 3.77 30.84
CA MET A 265 -7.11 4.12 30.22
C MET A 265 -6.13 4.75 31.22
N ASP A 266 -6.61 5.67 32.07
CA ASP A 266 -5.79 6.28 33.12
C ASP A 266 -5.40 5.25 34.19
N GLY A 267 -6.32 4.32 34.48
CA GLY A 267 -6.18 3.25 35.46
C GLY A 267 -5.27 2.10 35.04
N VAL A 268 -4.99 1.91 33.74
CA VAL A 268 -4.08 0.85 33.26
C VAL A 268 -2.73 1.00 33.96
N ASN A 269 -2.42 0.02 34.79
CA ASN A 269 -1.18 0.02 35.55
C ASN A 269 -0.01 -0.22 34.58
N SER A 270 0.99 0.66 34.57
CA SER A 270 2.17 0.49 33.69
C SER A 270 2.99 -0.76 34.01
N ARG A 271 2.70 -1.44 35.14
CA ARG A 271 3.29 -2.74 35.50
C ARG A 271 2.51 -3.94 34.99
N ALA A 272 1.27 -3.76 34.51
CA ALA A 272 0.40 -4.86 34.09
C ALA A 272 0.67 -5.36 32.65
N HIS A 273 1.70 -4.84 31.96
CA HIS A 273 2.07 -5.27 30.59
C HIS A 273 0.87 -5.37 29.62
N VAL A 274 -0.06 -4.42 29.73
CA VAL A 274 -1.25 -4.30 28.89
C VAL A 274 -1.07 -3.11 27.96
N ILE A 275 -1.28 -3.33 26.66
CA ILE A 275 -1.28 -2.29 25.64
C ILE A 275 -2.68 -2.18 25.05
N VAL A 276 -3.19 -0.95 24.91
CA VAL A 276 -4.49 -0.69 24.27
C VAL A 276 -4.27 -0.18 22.85
N ILE A 277 -4.86 -0.85 21.86
CA ILE A 277 -4.83 -0.41 20.47
C ILE A 277 -6.25 -0.02 20.07
N GLY A 278 -6.48 1.24 19.72
CA GLY A 278 -7.74 1.71 19.19
C GLY A 278 -7.68 1.80 17.67
N ALA A 279 -8.77 1.50 16.96
CA ALA A 279 -8.89 1.69 15.53
C ALA A 279 -10.07 2.60 15.19
N THR A 280 -9.87 3.56 14.30
CA THR A 280 -10.95 4.43 13.79
C THR A 280 -10.77 4.75 12.32
N ASN A 281 -11.87 5.00 11.60
CA ASN A 281 -11.80 5.55 10.25
C ASN A 281 -11.78 7.08 10.24
N ARG A 282 -12.07 7.72 11.39
CA ARG A 282 -12.31 9.16 11.50
C ARG A 282 -11.63 9.71 12.77
N PRO A 283 -10.32 10.00 12.76
CA PRO A 283 -9.60 10.48 13.94
C PRO A 283 -10.12 11.83 14.47
N ASN A 284 -10.84 12.60 13.65
CA ASN A 284 -11.46 13.85 14.08
C ASN A 284 -12.83 13.68 14.74
N SER A 285 -13.39 12.47 14.74
CA SER A 285 -14.67 12.18 15.38
C SER A 285 -14.52 11.77 16.85
N ILE A 286 -13.33 11.31 17.26
CA ILE A 286 -13.05 10.84 18.62
C ILE A 286 -12.90 12.00 19.62
N ASP A 287 -13.25 11.74 20.89
CA ASP A 287 -13.07 12.70 21.98
C ASP A 287 -11.58 13.09 22.11
N PRO A 288 -11.21 14.38 22.00
CA PRO A 288 -9.81 14.83 22.10
C PRO A 288 -9.13 14.47 23.42
N ALA A 289 -9.88 14.16 24.48
CA ALA A 289 -9.34 13.70 25.74
C ALA A 289 -8.65 12.33 25.61
N LEU A 290 -9.09 11.47 24.69
CA LEU A 290 -8.47 10.16 24.44
C LEU A 290 -7.09 10.27 23.79
N ARG A 291 -6.85 11.32 23.01
CA ARG A 291 -5.58 11.59 22.30
C ARG A 291 -4.50 12.26 23.16
N ARG A 292 -4.78 12.45 24.46
CA ARG A 292 -3.85 13.11 25.38
C ARG A 292 -2.79 12.12 25.88
N PHE A 293 -1.62 12.68 26.23
CA PHE A 293 -0.51 11.93 26.79
C PHE A 293 -0.95 11.02 27.96
N GLY A 294 -0.53 9.76 27.93
CA GLY A 294 -0.90 8.73 28.91
C GLY A 294 -2.14 7.90 28.54
N ARG A 295 -2.79 8.18 27.41
CA ARG A 295 -3.90 7.39 26.84
C ARG A 295 -3.50 6.91 25.45
N PHE A 296 -4.13 7.38 24.37
CA PHE A 296 -3.64 7.18 23.00
C PHE A 296 -2.62 8.27 22.68
N ASP A 297 -1.40 8.07 23.15
CA ASP A 297 -0.28 9.01 22.99
C ASP A 297 0.51 8.77 21.69
N LYS A 298 0.21 7.69 20.98
CA LYS A 298 0.73 7.38 19.64
C LYS A 298 -0.41 7.22 18.65
N GLU A 299 -0.28 7.86 17.50
CA GLU A 299 -1.23 7.79 16.39
C GLU A 299 -0.48 7.34 15.14
N ILE A 300 -1.04 6.37 14.42
CA ILE A 300 -0.41 5.77 13.25
C ILE A 300 -1.44 5.70 12.12
N ASP A 301 -1.12 6.36 11.01
CA ASP A 301 -1.91 6.37 9.78
C ASP A 301 -1.69 5.08 8.98
N ILE A 302 -2.73 4.28 8.86
CA ILE A 302 -2.85 3.08 8.02
C ILE A 302 -3.61 3.49 6.75
N GLY A 303 -2.89 4.22 5.89
CA GLY A 303 -3.41 4.74 4.62
C GLY A 303 -3.58 3.68 3.52
N VAL A 304 -3.99 4.16 2.34
CA VAL A 304 -4.11 3.34 1.13
C VAL A 304 -2.72 2.86 0.68
N PRO A 305 -2.55 1.58 0.32
CA PRO A 305 -1.26 1.06 -0.16
C PRO A 305 -0.85 1.66 -1.51
N ASP A 306 0.46 1.88 -1.68
CA ASP A 306 1.08 2.26 -2.94
C ASP A 306 1.15 1.08 -3.92
N GLU A 307 1.68 1.28 -5.14
CA GLU A 307 1.74 0.22 -6.17
C GLU A 307 2.47 -1.04 -5.68
N ILE A 308 3.61 -0.87 -5.00
CA ILE A 308 4.38 -1.97 -4.42
C ILE A 308 3.57 -2.66 -3.32
N GLY A 309 2.92 -1.90 -2.46
CA GLY A 309 2.08 -2.42 -1.39
C GLY A 309 0.88 -3.19 -1.91
N ARG A 310 0.23 -2.73 -2.99
CA ARG A 310 -0.86 -3.45 -3.64
C ARG A 310 -0.39 -4.77 -4.24
N LEU A 311 0.80 -4.79 -4.85
CA LEU A 311 1.41 -6.03 -5.33
C LEU A 311 1.65 -7.03 -4.19
N GLU A 312 2.10 -6.58 -3.02
CA GLU A 312 2.24 -7.44 -1.84
C GLU A 312 0.91 -8.02 -1.38
N VAL A 313 -0.12 -7.19 -1.29
CA VAL A 313 -1.47 -7.63 -0.92
C VAL A 313 -2.01 -8.65 -1.91
N LEU A 314 -1.86 -8.40 -3.23
CA LEU A 314 -2.25 -9.35 -4.27
C LEU A 314 -1.51 -10.68 -4.12
N ARG A 315 -0.19 -10.66 -3.88
CA ARG A 315 0.62 -11.87 -3.63
C ARG A 315 0.12 -12.63 -2.40
N ILE A 316 -0.28 -11.93 -1.34
CA ILE A 316 -0.82 -12.56 -0.12
C ILE A 316 -2.16 -13.24 -0.41
N HIS A 317 -3.08 -12.59 -1.10
CA HIS A 317 -4.40 -13.15 -1.38
C HIS A 317 -4.38 -14.23 -2.47
N THR A 318 -3.41 -14.20 -3.37
CA THR A 318 -3.22 -15.23 -4.41
C THR A 318 -2.32 -16.38 -3.98
N LYS A 319 -1.64 -16.32 -2.82
CA LYS A 319 -0.69 -17.35 -2.36
C LYS A 319 -1.26 -18.76 -2.20
N LYS A 320 -2.58 -18.87 -2.06
CA LYS A 320 -3.31 -20.14 -1.97
C LYS A 320 -3.95 -20.53 -3.30
N MET A 321 -4.01 -19.62 -4.27
CA MET A 321 -4.62 -19.85 -5.58
C MET A 321 -3.60 -20.51 -6.52
N LYS A 322 -4.07 -21.41 -7.38
CA LYS A 322 -3.28 -21.89 -8.51
C LYS A 322 -3.42 -20.86 -9.62
N LEU A 323 -2.38 -20.07 -9.85
CA LEU A 323 -2.32 -19.11 -10.94
C LEU A 323 -1.73 -19.78 -12.20
N SER A 324 -2.18 -19.38 -13.37
CA SER A 324 -1.52 -19.74 -14.63
C SER A 324 -0.29 -18.83 -14.88
N GLU A 325 0.57 -19.25 -15.81
CA GLU A 325 1.84 -18.57 -16.08
C GLU A 325 1.68 -17.16 -16.69
N ASP A 326 0.54 -16.90 -17.34
CA ASP A 326 0.19 -15.62 -17.96
C ASP A 326 -0.27 -14.54 -16.96
N VAL A 327 -0.52 -14.88 -15.69
CA VAL A 327 -1.02 -13.93 -14.69
C VAL A 327 0.05 -12.91 -14.32
N ASN A 328 -0.20 -11.64 -14.64
CA ASN A 328 0.69 -10.53 -14.28
C ASN A 328 0.10 -9.67 -13.14
N LEU A 329 0.44 -10.03 -11.90
CA LEU A 329 0.00 -9.28 -10.71
C LEU A 329 0.56 -7.85 -10.63
N GLU A 330 1.70 -7.57 -11.27
CA GLU A 330 2.28 -6.21 -11.30
C GLU A 330 1.41 -5.27 -12.13
N ARG A 331 0.91 -5.76 -13.28
CA ARG A 331 -0.06 -5.02 -14.08
C ARG A 331 -1.34 -4.74 -13.30
N VAL A 332 -1.87 -5.76 -12.61
CA VAL A 332 -3.07 -5.60 -11.77
C VAL A 332 -2.82 -4.53 -10.69
N ALA A 333 -1.69 -4.58 -9.98
CA ALA A 333 -1.34 -3.60 -8.95
C ALA A 333 -1.28 -2.16 -9.48
N LYS A 334 -0.81 -1.98 -10.72
CA LYS A 334 -0.73 -0.68 -11.40
C LYS A 334 -2.12 -0.15 -11.79
N GLU A 335 -3.03 -1.02 -12.20
CA GLU A 335 -4.39 -0.66 -12.61
C GLU A 335 -5.36 -0.45 -11.42
N THR A 336 -5.02 -0.95 -10.22
CA THR A 336 -5.83 -0.84 -9.00
C THR A 336 -5.51 0.41 -8.16
N HIS A 337 -5.41 1.60 -8.76
CA HIS A 337 -5.15 2.82 -8.00
C HIS A 337 -6.32 3.15 -7.05
N GLY A 338 -6.01 3.48 -5.79
CA GLY A 338 -7.01 3.79 -4.77
C GLY A 338 -7.68 2.57 -4.13
N HIS A 339 -7.33 1.34 -4.54
CA HIS A 339 -7.80 0.11 -3.89
C HIS A 339 -7.13 -0.08 -2.53
N VAL A 340 -7.95 -0.38 -1.52
CA VAL A 340 -7.45 -0.81 -0.19
C VAL A 340 -7.27 -2.32 -0.13
N GLY A 341 -6.71 -2.83 0.97
CA GLY A 341 -6.49 -4.27 1.14
C GLY A 341 -7.75 -5.12 0.97
N ALA A 342 -8.88 -4.64 1.51
CA ALA A 342 -10.18 -5.30 1.33
C ALA A 342 -10.66 -5.32 -0.14
N ASP A 343 -10.43 -4.24 -0.91
CA ASP A 343 -10.82 -4.19 -2.32
C ASP A 343 -9.99 -5.18 -3.15
N LEU A 344 -8.69 -5.30 -2.87
CA LEU A 344 -7.80 -6.25 -3.54
C LEU A 344 -8.12 -7.70 -3.16
N ALA A 345 -8.50 -7.95 -1.90
CA ALA A 345 -8.98 -9.26 -1.47
C ALA A 345 -10.27 -9.64 -2.23
N ALA A 346 -11.21 -8.70 -2.35
CA ALA A 346 -12.44 -8.89 -3.13
C ALA A 346 -12.14 -9.12 -4.62
N LEU A 347 -11.20 -8.38 -5.20
CA LEU A 347 -10.75 -8.55 -6.58
C LEU A 347 -10.21 -9.97 -6.84
N CYS A 348 -9.32 -10.46 -5.97
CA CYS A 348 -8.78 -11.83 -6.08
C CYS A 348 -9.88 -12.88 -5.92
N THR A 349 -10.84 -12.63 -5.01
CA THR A 349 -11.97 -13.52 -4.78
C THR A 349 -12.88 -13.58 -6.00
N GLU A 350 -13.17 -12.45 -6.63
CA GLU A 350 -13.97 -12.38 -7.85
C GLU A 350 -13.28 -13.12 -9.01
N ALA A 351 -11.97 -12.94 -9.18
CA ALA A 351 -11.19 -13.67 -10.18
C ALA A 351 -11.26 -15.21 -9.95
N ALA A 352 -11.14 -15.66 -8.69
CA ALA A 352 -11.31 -17.07 -8.36
C ALA A 352 -12.73 -17.57 -8.60
N LEU A 353 -13.76 -16.78 -8.30
CA LEU A 353 -15.16 -17.11 -8.56
C LEU A 353 -15.49 -17.18 -10.06
N GLN A 354 -14.83 -16.36 -10.90
CA GLN A 354 -14.93 -16.50 -12.36
C GLN A 354 -14.38 -17.86 -12.81
N CYS A 355 -13.18 -18.24 -12.35
CA CYS A 355 -12.62 -19.56 -12.63
C CYS A 355 -13.53 -20.71 -12.17
N ILE A 356 -14.14 -20.60 -10.98
CA ILE A 356 -15.08 -21.61 -10.48
C ILE A 356 -16.32 -21.68 -11.39
N ARG A 357 -16.89 -20.53 -11.78
CA ARG A 357 -18.09 -20.48 -12.62
C ARG A 357 -17.89 -21.17 -13.97
N GLU A 358 -16.74 -21.03 -14.59
CA GLU A 358 -16.42 -21.69 -15.87
C GLU A 358 -16.36 -23.23 -15.77
N LYS A 359 -16.11 -23.75 -14.56
CA LYS A 359 -16.00 -25.19 -14.31
C LYS A 359 -17.25 -25.78 -13.66
N MET A 360 -18.26 -24.95 -13.34
CA MET A 360 -19.52 -25.43 -12.73
C MET A 360 -20.26 -26.44 -13.61
N ASP A 361 -20.19 -26.34 -14.93
CA ASP A 361 -20.84 -27.29 -15.85
C ASP A 361 -20.21 -28.70 -15.80
N VAL A 362 -19.01 -28.83 -15.24
CA VAL A 362 -18.25 -30.09 -15.13
C VAL A 362 -18.34 -30.66 -13.72
N ILE A 363 -18.70 -29.85 -12.73
CA ILE A 363 -18.80 -30.25 -11.32
C ILE A 363 -20.23 -30.77 -11.09
N ASP A 364 -20.35 -32.03 -10.67
CA ASP A 364 -21.63 -32.53 -10.17
C ASP A 364 -21.92 -31.90 -8.80
N MET A 365 -22.97 -31.08 -8.71
CA MET A 365 -23.34 -30.40 -7.47
C MET A 365 -24.10 -31.32 -6.49
N GLU A 366 -24.49 -32.53 -6.92
CA GLU A 366 -25.20 -33.49 -6.07
C GLU A 366 -24.24 -34.33 -5.20
N ASP A 367 -22.95 -34.38 -5.55
CA ASP A 367 -21.92 -35.10 -4.80
C ASP A 367 -21.44 -34.30 -3.58
N GLU A 368 -21.28 -34.99 -2.43
CA GLU A 368 -20.75 -34.38 -1.20
C GLU A 368 -19.26 -34.02 -1.29
N THR A 369 -18.54 -34.52 -2.30
CA THR A 369 -17.09 -34.33 -2.48
C THR A 369 -16.72 -34.11 -3.94
N ILE A 370 -15.81 -33.17 -4.21
CA ILE A 370 -15.32 -32.87 -5.56
C ILE A 370 -14.08 -33.71 -5.87
N ASP A 371 -13.99 -34.25 -7.09
CA ASP A 371 -12.82 -35.00 -7.56
C ASP A 371 -11.54 -34.14 -7.53
N ALA A 372 -10.46 -34.71 -7.00
CA ALA A 372 -9.14 -34.08 -6.96
C ALA A 372 -8.59 -33.75 -8.36
N GLU A 373 -8.95 -34.50 -9.40
CA GLU A 373 -8.56 -34.22 -10.79
C GLU A 373 -9.21 -32.93 -11.30
N VAL A 374 -10.49 -32.71 -11.00
CA VAL A 374 -11.21 -31.47 -11.32
C VAL A 374 -10.56 -30.30 -10.60
N LEU A 375 -10.30 -30.43 -9.29
CA LEU A 375 -9.61 -29.41 -8.48
C LEU A 375 -8.21 -29.08 -9.01
N ASN A 376 -7.46 -30.08 -9.49
CA ASN A 376 -6.15 -29.89 -10.07
C ASN A 376 -6.19 -29.19 -11.43
N SER A 377 -7.28 -29.31 -12.19
CA SER A 377 -7.47 -28.62 -13.47
C SER A 377 -7.80 -27.13 -13.33
N MET A 378 -8.22 -26.68 -12.14
CA MET A 378 -8.59 -25.29 -11.91
C MET A 378 -7.34 -24.41 -11.79
N ALA A 379 -7.22 -23.42 -12.66
CA ALA A 379 -6.18 -22.40 -12.59
C ALA A 379 -6.79 -21.02 -12.91
N VAL A 380 -6.48 -20.03 -12.08
CA VAL A 380 -6.93 -18.65 -12.28
C VAL A 380 -6.02 -18.01 -13.32
N THR A 381 -6.60 -17.61 -14.46
CA THR A 381 -5.94 -16.95 -15.59
C THR A 381 -5.93 -15.42 -15.49
N ASN A 382 -5.15 -14.78 -16.37
CA ASN A 382 -5.12 -13.33 -16.47
C ASN A 382 -6.47 -12.74 -16.90
N ASP A 383 -7.23 -13.47 -17.72
CA ASP A 383 -8.58 -13.06 -18.16
C ASP A 383 -9.56 -12.95 -16.98
N HIS A 384 -9.47 -13.83 -15.99
CA HIS A 384 -10.28 -13.71 -14.78
C HIS A 384 -9.95 -12.44 -13.98
N PHE A 385 -8.68 -12.01 -13.94
CA PHE A 385 -8.30 -10.75 -13.31
C PHE A 385 -8.81 -9.55 -14.09
N ILE A 386 -8.75 -9.58 -15.43
CA ILE A 386 -9.31 -8.53 -16.29
C ILE A 386 -10.83 -8.43 -16.09
N GLY A 387 -11.54 -9.56 -16.07
CA GLY A 387 -12.97 -9.61 -15.80
C GLY A 387 -13.31 -9.07 -14.41
N ALA A 388 -12.52 -9.43 -13.39
CA ALA A 388 -12.69 -8.92 -12.03
C ALA A 388 -12.45 -7.40 -11.95
N LEU A 389 -11.42 -6.87 -12.63
CA LEU A 389 -11.14 -5.43 -12.69
C LEU A 389 -12.30 -4.64 -13.31
N GLY A 390 -12.99 -5.20 -14.31
CA GLY A 390 -14.17 -4.59 -14.93
C GLY A 390 -15.36 -4.39 -13.99
N THR A 391 -15.40 -5.10 -12.85
CA THR A 391 -16.47 -5.03 -11.84
C THR A 391 -16.02 -4.41 -10.52
N SER A 392 -14.71 -4.24 -10.33
CA SER A 392 -14.11 -3.75 -9.10
C SER A 392 -14.24 -2.24 -8.96
N THR A 393 -14.63 -1.78 -7.78
CA THR A 393 -14.68 -0.35 -7.43
C THR A 393 -13.73 -0.06 -6.26
N ALA A 394 -12.84 0.92 -6.44
CA ALA A 394 -11.94 1.36 -5.39
C ALA A 394 -12.70 2.12 -4.28
N SER A 395 -12.47 1.72 -3.02
CA SER A 395 -13.12 2.31 -1.85
C SER A 395 -12.56 3.69 -1.48
N ALA A 396 -11.33 4.03 -1.90
CA ALA A 396 -10.61 5.23 -1.47
C ALA A 396 -10.28 6.25 -2.59
N LEU A 397 -11.01 6.25 -3.72
CA LEU A 397 -10.75 7.16 -4.86
C LEU A 397 -10.73 8.66 -4.54
N ARG A 398 -11.38 9.08 -3.45
CA ARG A 398 -11.50 10.48 -3.04
C ARG A 398 -10.60 10.87 -1.88
N GLU A 399 -9.80 9.94 -1.37
CA GLU A 399 -8.88 10.25 -0.29
C GLU A 399 -7.57 10.82 -0.85
N THR A 400 -6.95 11.75 -0.14
CA THR A 400 -5.61 12.24 -0.49
C THR A 400 -4.61 11.11 -0.36
N VAL A 401 -4.21 10.53 -1.50
CA VAL A 401 -3.25 9.43 -1.53
C VAL A 401 -1.85 9.98 -1.27
N VAL A 402 -1.13 9.33 -0.36
CA VAL A 402 0.30 9.59 -0.13
C VAL A 402 1.04 8.56 -0.95
N GLU A 403 1.75 9.00 -1.99
CA GLU A 403 2.50 8.11 -2.86
C GLU A 403 3.93 8.61 -3.06
N VAL A 404 4.85 7.71 -3.39
CA VAL A 404 6.15 8.08 -3.91
C VAL A 404 6.01 8.12 -5.44
N PRO A 405 6.21 9.28 -6.09
CA PRO A 405 6.01 9.38 -7.52
C PRO A 405 7.04 8.49 -8.24
N ASN A 406 6.60 7.80 -9.30
CA ASN A 406 7.45 6.95 -10.14
C ASN A 406 8.08 7.70 -11.33
N ILE A 407 8.07 9.04 -11.28
CA ILE A 407 8.55 9.93 -12.33
C ILE A 407 9.98 10.37 -11.97
N SER A 408 10.92 10.17 -12.89
CA SER A 408 12.31 10.57 -12.74
C SER A 408 12.63 11.88 -13.48
N TRP A 409 13.81 12.47 -13.22
CA TRP A 409 14.28 13.64 -13.98
C TRP A 409 14.44 13.39 -15.47
N GLU A 410 14.57 12.12 -15.89
CA GLU A 410 14.66 11.71 -17.29
C GLU A 410 13.30 11.74 -18.00
N ASP A 411 12.20 11.66 -17.25
CA ASP A 411 10.84 11.75 -17.79
C ASP A 411 10.43 13.20 -18.12
N ILE A 412 11.20 14.19 -17.65
CA ILE A 412 10.93 15.61 -17.87
C ILE A 412 11.90 16.16 -18.91
N GLY A 413 11.43 16.47 -20.11
CA GLY A 413 12.26 17.05 -21.16
C GLY A 413 12.57 18.54 -20.93
N GLY A 414 13.85 18.92 -20.90
CA GLY A 414 14.28 20.32 -20.81
C GLY A 414 14.31 20.90 -19.39
N LEU A 415 14.11 22.21 -19.26
CA LEU A 415 14.02 22.94 -17.97
C LEU A 415 15.23 22.78 -17.03
N GLU A 416 16.44 22.58 -17.54
CA GLU A 416 17.62 22.26 -16.72
C GLU A 416 17.94 23.28 -15.62
N GLY A 417 17.65 24.57 -15.87
CA GLY A 417 17.79 25.62 -14.86
C GLY A 417 16.81 25.43 -13.71
N VAL A 418 15.53 25.21 -14.02
CA VAL A 418 14.46 24.99 -13.04
C VAL A 418 14.67 23.68 -12.28
N LYS A 419 15.09 22.60 -12.97
CA LYS A 419 15.43 21.32 -12.30
C LYS A 419 16.49 21.54 -11.23
N ARG A 420 17.56 22.26 -11.56
CA ARG A 420 18.64 22.58 -10.62
C ARG A 420 18.15 23.42 -9.45
N GLU A 421 17.35 24.45 -9.72
CA GLU A 421 16.77 25.32 -8.69
C GLU A 421 15.86 24.52 -7.72
N LEU A 422 15.05 23.61 -8.24
CA LEU A 422 14.22 22.71 -7.41
C LEU A 422 15.08 21.73 -6.58
N GLN A 423 16.16 21.19 -7.15
CA GLN A 423 17.12 20.38 -6.38
C GLN A 423 17.77 21.18 -5.26
N GLU A 424 18.21 22.41 -5.55
CA GLU A 424 18.83 23.30 -4.56
C GLU A 424 17.85 23.71 -3.45
N THR A 425 16.59 23.95 -3.80
CA THR A 425 15.56 24.46 -2.88
C THR A 425 14.89 23.35 -2.07
N VAL A 426 14.66 22.17 -2.67
CA VAL A 426 13.89 21.07 -2.06
C VAL A 426 14.79 19.92 -1.66
N GLN A 427 15.67 19.46 -2.55
CA GLN A 427 16.48 18.26 -2.30
C GLN A 427 17.57 18.53 -1.26
N TYR A 428 18.31 19.63 -1.40
CA TYR A 428 19.45 19.90 -0.51
C TYR A 428 19.08 20.07 0.97
N PRO A 429 18.01 20.79 1.36
CA PRO A 429 17.67 20.87 2.78
C PRO A 429 17.13 19.56 3.36
N VAL A 430 16.62 18.64 2.53
CA VAL A 430 16.16 17.31 2.95
C VAL A 430 17.32 16.33 3.09
N GLU A 431 18.21 16.25 2.09
CA GLU A 431 19.34 15.31 2.08
C GLU A 431 20.49 15.77 2.97
N HIS A 432 20.59 17.08 3.21
CA HIS A 432 21.69 17.68 3.92
C HIS A 432 21.23 18.63 5.04
N PRO A 433 20.52 18.13 6.07
CA PRO A 433 20.23 18.94 7.25
C PRO A 433 21.52 19.50 7.89
N GLU A 434 22.65 18.78 7.76
CA GLU A 434 23.96 19.17 8.31
C GLU A 434 25.16 19.08 7.30
N LYS A 435 24.91 18.88 5.98
CA LYS A 435 25.87 18.73 4.83
C LYS A 435 26.57 17.36 4.62
N ALA A 436 26.23 16.71 3.48
CA ALA A 436 26.89 15.65 2.69
C ALA A 436 26.73 14.14 3.08
N ILE A 437 25.89 13.40 2.33
CA ILE A 437 26.12 12.11 1.62
C ILE A 437 24.80 11.71 0.91
N ALA A 438 24.92 11.16 -0.30
CA ALA A 438 23.87 10.96 -1.31
C ALA A 438 22.88 9.82 -1.04
N ASN A 439 21.59 10.01 -1.37
CA ASN A 439 20.92 9.45 -2.57
C ASN A 439 19.45 9.93 -2.64
N GLU A 440 18.94 10.06 -3.86
CA GLU A 440 17.58 10.38 -4.30
C GLU A 440 16.50 10.41 -3.20
N CYS A 441 16.04 11.61 -2.82
CA CYS A 441 14.95 11.83 -1.87
C CYS A 441 13.70 10.97 -2.19
N GLN A 442 13.57 9.84 -1.50
CA GLN A 442 12.31 9.08 -1.37
C GLN A 442 11.37 9.81 -0.40
N ALA A 443 11.07 11.08 -0.69
CA ALA A 443 10.08 11.85 0.04
C ALA A 443 8.68 11.42 -0.42
N ASN A 444 7.74 11.39 0.53
CA ASN A 444 6.35 11.16 0.21
C ASN A 444 5.79 12.37 -0.56
N PHE A 445 4.87 12.14 -1.49
CA PHE A 445 4.24 13.20 -2.29
C PHE A 445 2.73 13.19 -2.04
N ILE A 446 2.18 14.38 -1.78
CA ILE A 446 0.75 14.59 -1.61
C ILE A 446 0.34 15.67 -2.60
N SER A 447 -0.44 15.30 -3.62
CA SER A 447 -1.03 16.24 -4.57
C SER A 447 -2.46 16.56 -4.18
N ILE A 448 -2.81 17.83 -4.21
CA ILE A 448 -4.16 18.33 -3.94
C ILE A 448 -4.55 19.21 -5.10
N LYS A 449 -5.69 18.92 -5.75
CA LYS A 449 -6.24 19.83 -6.74
C LYS A 449 -7.16 20.83 -6.04
N GLY A 450 -7.05 22.11 -6.35
CA GLY A 450 -7.86 23.12 -5.66
C GLY A 450 -9.38 22.86 -5.65
N PRO A 451 -10.02 22.29 -6.71
CA PRO A 451 -11.42 21.87 -6.66
C PRO A 451 -11.74 20.77 -5.61
N GLU A 452 -10.78 19.92 -5.25
CA GLU A 452 -10.96 18.87 -4.23
C GLU A 452 -11.20 19.49 -2.84
N LEU A 453 -10.56 20.62 -2.55
CA LEU A 453 -10.77 21.35 -1.29
C LEU A 453 -12.12 22.06 -1.21
N LEU A 454 -12.74 22.37 -2.37
CA LEU A 454 -14.03 23.06 -2.46
C LEU A 454 -15.22 22.08 -2.46
N THR A 455 -15.05 20.90 -3.05
CA THR A 455 -16.15 19.94 -3.30
C THR A 455 -16.48 19.06 -2.10
N MET A 456 -15.59 18.96 -1.11
CA MET A 456 -15.83 18.20 0.12
C MET A 456 -16.69 18.99 1.13
N TRP A 457 -17.99 19.10 0.81
CA TRP A 457 -19.12 19.64 1.61
C TRP A 457 -18.99 21.09 2.11
N PHE A 458 -20.01 21.90 1.77
CA PHE A 458 -20.23 23.24 2.31
C PHE A 458 -20.31 23.20 3.85
N GLY A 459 -19.19 23.47 4.54
CA GLY A 459 -19.13 23.59 5.99
C GLY A 459 -17.90 22.97 6.68
N GLU A 460 -17.21 22.00 6.06
CA GLU A 460 -16.06 21.29 6.66
C GLU A 460 -14.71 21.54 5.95
N SER A 461 -14.66 22.40 4.95
CA SER A 461 -13.46 22.64 4.12
C SER A 461 -12.20 23.06 4.90
N GLU A 462 -12.34 23.76 6.03
CA GLU A 462 -11.20 24.11 6.91
C GLU A 462 -10.62 22.88 7.63
N ALA A 463 -11.46 21.95 8.08
CA ALA A 463 -11.01 20.74 8.75
C ALA A 463 -10.19 19.87 7.78
N ASN A 464 -10.62 19.80 6.52
CA ASN A 464 -9.90 19.07 5.48
C ASN A 464 -8.52 19.66 5.22
N VAL A 465 -8.37 20.99 5.19
CA VAL A 465 -7.05 21.61 5.08
C VAL A 465 -6.15 21.17 6.24
N ARG A 466 -6.66 21.17 7.48
CA ARG A 466 -5.89 20.69 8.64
C ARG A 466 -5.47 19.24 8.46
N ASP A 467 -6.40 18.39 8.05
CA ASP A 467 -6.16 16.95 7.88
C ASP A 467 -5.08 16.69 6.84
N VAL A 468 -5.06 17.45 5.75
CA VAL A 468 -4.03 17.31 4.72
C VAL A 468 -2.66 17.75 5.24
N PHE A 469 -2.56 18.86 5.96
CA PHE A 469 -1.30 19.28 6.58
C PHE A 469 -0.85 18.32 7.69
N ASP A 470 -1.77 17.76 8.47
CA ASP A 470 -1.46 16.74 9.48
C ASP A 470 -0.98 15.44 8.84
N LYS A 471 -1.58 15.02 7.72
CA LYS A 471 -1.12 13.87 6.93
C LYS A 471 0.28 14.09 6.38
N ALA A 472 0.57 15.29 5.86
CA ALA A 472 1.90 15.69 5.43
C ALA A 472 2.91 15.67 6.60
N ARG A 473 2.51 16.14 7.79
CA ARG A 473 3.34 16.12 9.01
C ARG A 473 3.65 14.72 9.53
N GLN A 474 2.77 13.76 9.28
CA GLN A 474 2.95 12.36 9.67
C GLN A 474 3.74 11.58 8.62
N SER A 475 3.65 12.01 7.36
CA SER A 475 4.38 11.47 6.22
C SER A 475 5.72 12.17 5.98
N ALA A 476 6.25 12.96 6.92
CA ALA A 476 7.53 13.62 6.74
C ALA A 476 8.69 12.59 6.63
N PRO A 477 9.65 12.75 5.68
CA PRO A 477 9.81 13.83 4.70
C PRO A 477 8.74 13.80 3.59
N CYS A 478 8.11 14.95 3.33
CA CYS A 478 6.97 15.05 2.43
C CYS A 478 7.00 16.33 1.56
N VAL A 479 6.58 16.21 0.30
CA VAL A 479 6.24 17.33 -0.59
C VAL A 479 4.72 17.45 -0.68
N LEU A 480 4.20 18.62 -0.32
CA LEU A 480 2.79 18.97 -0.38
C LEU A 480 2.55 19.88 -1.59
N PHE A 481 1.94 19.34 -2.64
CA PHE A 481 1.72 20.00 -3.92
C PHE A 481 0.27 20.46 -4.06
N PHE A 482 0.07 21.77 -4.20
CA PHE A 482 -1.22 22.38 -4.51
C PHE A 482 -1.28 22.71 -6.00
N ASP A 483 -2.08 21.95 -6.75
CA ASP A 483 -2.37 22.22 -8.16
C ASP A 483 -3.59 23.13 -8.30
N GLU A 484 -3.63 23.93 -9.37
CA GLU A 484 -4.69 24.91 -9.65
C GLU A 484 -5.00 25.80 -8.43
N LEU A 485 -3.96 26.34 -7.80
CA LEU A 485 -4.08 27.14 -6.58
C LEU A 485 -5.00 28.37 -6.79
N ASP A 486 -5.11 28.86 -8.02
CA ASP A 486 -6.04 29.91 -8.45
C ASP A 486 -7.52 29.55 -8.34
N SER A 487 -7.88 28.29 -8.11
CA SER A 487 -9.28 27.91 -7.84
C SER A 487 -9.71 28.19 -6.39
N ILE A 488 -8.77 28.26 -5.44
CA ILE A 488 -9.05 28.39 -4.00
C ILE A 488 -8.45 29.64 -3.36
N ALA A 489 -7.42 30.23 -3.97
CA ALA A 489 -6.65 31.33 -3.39
C ALA A 489 -6.77 32.62 -4.19
N ILE A 490 -7.98 32.92 -4.66
CA ILE A 490 -8.26 34.14 -5.41
C ILE A 490 -8.21 35.35 -4.48
N GLN A 491 -7.73 36.48 -4.98
CA GLN A 491 -7.70 37.75 -4.28
C GLN A 491 -9.09 38.12 -3.70
N ARG A 492 -9.10 38.40 -2.39
CA ARG A 492 -10.30 38.71 -1.60
C ARG A 492 -11.09 39.85 -2.24
N GLY A 493 -12.42 39.67 -2.35
CA GLY A 493 -13.33 40.71 -2.82
C GLY A 493 -13.42 40.91 -4.35
N SER A 494 -12.84 40.00 -5.15
CA SER A 494 -12.91 40.05 -6.63
C SER A 494 -14.22 39.50 -7.23
N GLY A 495 -15.09 38.88 -6.44
CA GLY A 495 -16.40 38.37 -6.86
C GLY A 495 -17.56 39.30 -6.51
N ILE A 496 -18.40 39.64 -7.49
CA ILE A 496 -19.70 40.29 -7.27
C ILE A 496 -20.68 39.23 -6.73
N GLY A 497 -20.76 39.07 -5.41
CA GLY A 497 -21.75 38.24 -4.73
C GLY A 497 -21.23 37.48 -3.51
N ASP A 498 -22.14 37.11 -2.60
CA ASP A 498 -21.95 36.43 -1.29
C ASP A 498 -21.29 35.03 -1.34
N ALA A 499 -20.73 34.63 -2.49
CA ALA A 499 -20.08 33.34 -2.70
C ALA A 499 -18.61 33.26 -2.20
N GLY A 500 -18.02 34.38 -1.74
CA GLY A 500 -16.61 34.46 -1.30
C GLY A 500 -16.29 33.78 0.03
N GLY A 501 -17.28 33.49 0.88
CA GLY A 501 -17.02 33.06 2.26
C GLY A 501 -16.38 31.68 2.45
N ALA A 502 -16.51 30.74 1.49
CA ALA A 502 -15.93 29.41 1.62
C ALA A 502 -14.46 29.37 1.19
N ALA A 503 -14.13 29.96 0.03
CA ALA A 503 -12.76 30.06 -0.47
C ALA A 503 -11.88 30.89 0.47
N ASP A 504 -12.40 32.01 1.00
CA ASP A 504 -11.67 32.85 1.96
C ASP A 504 -11.33 32.08 3.26
N ARG A 505 -12.24 31.21 3.73
CA ARG A 505 -12.03 30.36 4.90
C ARG A 505 -10.96 29.30 4.67
N VAL A 506 -11.02 28.62 3.52
CA VAL A 506 -10.00 27.65 3.09
C VAL A 506 -8.63 28.32 2.99
N LEU A 507 -8.54 29.48 2.34
CA LEU A 507 -7.31 30.25 2.21
C LEU A 507 -6.74 30.64 3.58
N ASN A 508 -7.56 31.19 4.48
CA ASN A 508 -7.09 31.53 5.83
C ASN A 508 -6.57 30.32 6.61
N GLN A 509 -7.20 29.15 6.43
CA GLN A 509 -6.72 27.92 7.07
C GLN A 509 -5.39 27.46 6.47
N ILE A 510 -5.19 27.52 5.14
CA ILE A 510 -3.91 27.21 4.50
C ILE A 510 -2.81 28.11 5.05
N LEU A 511 -3.06 29.42 5.13
CA LEU A 511 -2.10 30.38 5.70
C LEU A 511 -1.73 30.03 7.16
N THR A 512 -2.74 29.65 7.96
CA THR A 512 -2.54 29.27 9.36
C THR A 512 -1.69 28.00 9.47
N GLU A 513 -1.94 26.99 8.63
CA GLU A 513 -1.17 25.76 8.64
C GLU A 513 0.27 25.96 8.17
N MET A 514 0.48 26.80 7.14
CA MET A 514 1.81 27.17 6.64
C MET A 514 2.62 27.91 7.69
N ASP A 515 2.05 28.93 8.34
CA ASP A 515 2.71 29.69 9.41
C ASP A 515 3.00 28.79 10.64
N GLY A 516 2.22 27.72 10.82
CA GLY A 516 2.39 26.71 11.86
C GLY A 516 3.39 25.59 11.55
N LEU A 517 3.99 25.55 10.35
CA LEU A 517 4.99 24.55 10.01
C LEU A 517 6.28 24.76 10.81
N SER A 518 6.61 23.81 11.69
CA SER A 518 7.86 23.85 12.46
C SER A 518 9.06 23.49 11.59
N SER A 519 10.18 24.19 11.75
CA SER A 519 11.45 23.90 11.04
C SER A 519 12.06 22.51 11.31
N LYS A 520 11.52 21.75 12.29
CA LYS A 520 11.99 20.41 12.65
C LYS A 520 11.44 19.29 11.77
N LYS A 521 10.33 19.51 11.05
CA LYS A 521 9.75 18.53 10.13
C LYS A 521 9.99 18.99 8.70
N THR A 522 10.61 18.15 7.89
CA THR A 522 10.92 18.42 6.47
C THR A 522 9.67 18.27 5.61
N ILE A 523 8.85 19.32 5.58
CA ILE A 523 7.65 19.42 4.73
C ILE A 523 7.87 20.58 3.76
N PHE A 524 7.82 20.29 2.47
CA PHE A 524 7.96 21.28 1.41
C PHE A 524 6.61 21.56 0.77
N VAL A 525 6.19 22.82 0.76
CA VAL A 525 4.93 23.23 0.12
C VAL A 525 5.24 23.81 -1.25
N ILE A 526 4.62 23.25 -2.29
CA ILE A 526 4.74 23.73 -3.67
C ILE A 526 3.33 24.10 -4.15
N GLY A 527 3.16 25.30 -4.69
CA GLY A 527 1.93 25.73 -5.33
C GLY A 527 2.13 25.95 -6.82
N ALA A 528 1.24 25.39 -7.66
CA ALA A 528 1.21 25.62 -9.09
C ALA A 528 -0.04 26.42 -9.48
N THR A 529 0.13 27.39 -10.37
CA THR A 529 -0.98 28.16 -10.95
C THR A 529 -0.64 28.65 -12.35
N ASN A 530 -1.63 28.65 -13.23
CA ASN A 530 -1.55 29.27 -14.55
C ASN A 530 -1.99 30.75 -14.54
N ARG A 531 -2.48 31.25 -13.41
CA ARG A 531 -3.03 32.59 -13.23
C ARG A 531 -2.46 33.30 -11.99
N PRO A 532 -1.16 33.62 -12.01
CA PRO A 532 -0.51 34.23 -10.85
C PRO A 532 -1.02 35.66 -10.56
N ASP A 533 -1.69 36.30 -11.52
CA ASP A 533 -2.29 37.64 -11.41
C ASP A 533 -3.44 37.73 -10.41
N ILE A 534 -4.13 36.62 -10.14
CA ILE A 534 -5.30 36.58 -9.25
C ILE A 534 -5.02 35.97 -7.88
N ILE A 535 -3.78 35.53 -7.62
CA ILE A 535 -3.42 34.91 -6.34
C ILE A 535 -3.40 35.95 -5.21
N ASP A 536 -3.94 35.59 -4.05
CA ASP A 536 -3.85 36.45 -2.85
C ASP A 536 -2.37 36.71 -2.48
N PRO A 537 -1.91 37.98 -2.49
CA PRO A 537 -0.53 38.33 -2.18
C PRO A 537 -0.06 37.90 -0.79
N ALA A 538 -0.97 37.55 0.12
CA ALA A 538 -0.63 36.98 1.43
C ALA A 538 0.12 35.64 1.31
N LEU A 539 -0.13 34.84 0.28
CA LEU A 539 0.58 33.58 0.07
C LEU A 539 2.05 33.78 -0.33
N LEU A 540 2.35 34.90 -0.99
CA LEU A 540 3.66 35.22 -1.54
C LEU A 540 4.60 35.90 -0.53
N ARG A 541 4.20 35.98 0.73
CA ARG A 541 5.00 36.63 1.79
C ARG A 541 6.13 35.71 2.27
N PRO A 542 7.26 36.26 2.74
CA PRO A 542 8.35 35.50 3.33
C PRO A 542 7.87 34.50 4.39
N GLY A 543 8.38 33.27 4.34
CA GLY A 543 7.96 32.17 5.23
C GLY A 543 6.72 31.38 4.76
N ARG A 544 6.20 31.67 3.57
CA ARG A 544 5.10 30.94 2.92
C ARG A 544 5.54 30.39 1.55
N LEU A 545 4.95 30.88 0.45
CA LEU A 545 5.39 30.59 -0.92
C LEU A 545 6.27 31.74 -1.43
N ASP A 546 7.45 31.89 -0.85
CA ASP A 546 8.35 33.01 -1.12
C ASP A 546 9.29 32.79 -2.32
N GLN A 547 9.57 31.55 -2.68
CA GLN A 547 10.27 31.19 -3.91
C GLN A 547 9.30 31.08 -5.08
N LEU A 548 9.44 31.98 -6.06
CA LEU A 548 8.61 32.04 -7.24
C LEU A 548 9.38 31.59 -8.47
N ILE A 549 9.07 30.39 -8.94
CA ILE A 549 9.72 29.76 -10.08
C ILE A 549 8.82 29.93 -11.31
N TYR A 550 9.35 30.59 -12.35
CA TYR A 550 8.66 30.72 -13.63
C TYR A 550 9.02 29.54 -14.55
N ILE A 551 8.00 28.81 -15.01
CA ILE A 551 8.15 27.72 -15.99
C ILE A 551 7.83 28.27 -17.39
N PRO A 552 8.83 28.51 -18.25
CA PRO A 552 8.59 29.01 -19.60
C PRO A 552 8.13 27.89 -20.56
N LEU A 553 7.62 28.29 -21.72
CA LEU A 553 7.43 27.36 -22.84
C LEU A 553 8.78 26.78 -23.31
N PRO A 554 8.80 25.52 -23.78
CA PRO A 554 10.03 24.86 -24.18
C PRO A 554 10.65 25.48 -25.45
N ASP A 555 11.96 25.71 -25.39
CA ASP A 555 12.78 26.04 -26.56
C ASP A 555 12.97 24.81 -27.47
N GLU A 556 13.61 24.98 -28.63
CA GLU A 556 13.81 23.88 -29.58
C GLU A 556 14.54 22.67 -28.95
N SER A 557 15.56 22.94 -28.13
CA SER A 557 16.31 21.90 -27.45
C SER A 557 15.47 21.14 -26.41
N SER A 558 14.64 21.86 -25.64
CA SER A 558 13.70 21.25 -24.69
C SER A 558 12.61 20.47 -25.41
N ARG A 559 12.06 20.96 -26.52
CA ARG A 559 11.04 20.23 -27.30
C ARG A 559 11.56 18.90 -27.82
N LEU A 560 12.80 18.85 -28.32
CA LEU A 560 13.43 17.60 -28.72
C LEU A 560 13.50 16.60 -27.56
N ARG A 561 13.92 17.05 -26.38
CA ARG A 561 13.98 16.21 -25.18
C ARG A 561 12.60 15.77 -24.69
N ILE A 562 11.57 16.61 -24.83
CA ILE A 562 10.18 16.25 -24.50
C ILE A 562 9.72 15.11 -25.43
N PHE A 563 9.95 15.21 -26.74
CA PHE A 563 9.66 14.11 -27.66
C PHE A 563 10.37 12.81 -27.27
N GLN A 564 11.67 12.89 -26.94
CA GLN A 564 12.46 11.73 -26.50
C GLN A 564 11.90 11.12 -25.20
N ALA A 565 11.54 11.95 -24.21
CA ALA A 565 10.97 11.49 -22.95
C ALA A 565 9.59 10.83 -23.16
N CYS A 566 8.69 11.48 -23.90
CA CYS A 566 7.36 10.95 -24.19
C CYS A 566 7.37 9.62 -24.96
N LEU A 567 8.35 9.43 -25.86
CA LEU A 567 8.44 8.26 -26.73
C LEU A 567 9.41 7.19 -26.19
N ARG A 568 10.04 7.40 -25.02
CA ARG A 568 11.05 6.50 -24.44
C ARG A 568 10.58 5.05 -24.30
N LYS A 569 9.30 4.85 -24.02
CA LYS A 569 8.67 3.53 -23.82
C LYS A 569 7.88 3.04 -25.04
N SER A 570 7.91 3.78 -26.15
CA SER A 570 7.16 3.49 -27.35
C SER A 570 8.09 3.02 -28.48
N PRO A 571 7.75 1.98 -29.23
CA PRO A 571 8.51 1.57 -30.41
C PRO A 571 8.34 2.62 -31.52
N VAL A 572 9.42 3.33 -31.86
CA VAL A 572 9.43 4.36 -32.91
C VAL A 572 10.36 3.92 -34.03
N SER A 573 9.87 4.00 -35.26
CA SER A 573 10.64 3.63 -36.45
C SER A 573 11.81 4.61 -36.67
N LYS A 574 12.91 4.09 -37.24
CA LYS A 574 14.15 4.86 -37.48
C LYS A 574 13.99 5.98 -38.50
N ASP A 575 12.90 5.99 -39.26
CA ASP A 575 12.57 7.03 -40.25
C ASP A 575 11.97 8.29 -39.62
N VAL A 576 11.63 8.27 -38.32
CA VAL A 576 11.07 9.41 -37.60
C VAL A 576 12.17 10.38 -37.16
N ASP A 577 12.16 11.60 -37.72
CA ASP A 577 13.07 12.68 -37.30
C ASP A 577 12.44 13.57 -36.21
N LEU A 578 12.77 13.27 -34.95
CA LEU A 578 12.33 14.07 -33.80
C LEU A 578 12.89 15.51 -33.81
N THR A 579 14.04 15.74 -34.46
CA THR A 579 14.64 17.07 -34.56
C THR A 579 13.83 17.96 -35.49
N ALA A 580 13.34 17.41 -36.61
CA ALA A 580 12.41 18.10 -37.49
C ALA A 580 11.09 18.44 -36.78
N LEU A 581 10.52 17.50 -36.03
CA LEU A 581 9.29 17.72 -35.24
C LEU A 581 9.47 18.82 -34.17
N ALA A 582 10.63 18.86 -33.51
CA ALA A 582 10.94 19.90 -32.53
C ALA A 582 11.01 21.31 -33.17
N LYS A 583 11.48 21.42 -34.42
CA LYS A 583 11.49 22.70 -35.15
C LYS A 583 10.09 23.15 -35.56
N LEU A 584 9.24 22.22 -36.00
CA LEU A 584 7.88 22.51 -36.46
C LEU A 584 6.90 22.86 -35.32
N THR A 585 7.21 22.47 -34.10
CA THR A 585 6.37 22.70 -32.90
C THR A 585 6.75 23.97 -32.13
N ALA A 586 7.21 25.02 -32.81
CA ALA A 586 7.51 26.29 -32.17
C ALA A 586 6.28 26.89 -31.44
N GLY A 587 6.45 27.24 -30.16
CA GLY A 587 5.38 27.80 -29.34
C GLY A 587 4.36 26.79 -28.81
N PHE A 588 4.68 25.49 -28.88
CA PHE A 588 3.92 24.41 -28.26
C PHE A 588 4.37 24.21 -26.81
N SER A 589 3.42 23.88 -25.93
CA SER A 589 3.73 23.44 -24.57
C SER A 589 4.12 21.95 -24.54
N GLY A 590 4.62 21.48 -23.39
CA GLY A 590 4.88 20.05 -23.19
C GLY A 590 3.61 19.20 -23.32
N ALA A 591 2.46 19.73 -22.90
CA ALA A 591 1.16 19.08 -23.08
C ALA A 591 0.77 18.96 -24.56
N ASP A 592 0.99 20.01 -25.35
CA ASP A 592 0.68 19.98 -26.79
C ASP A 592 1.55 18.94 -27.52
N ILE A 593 2.85 18.84 -27.16
CA ILE A 593 3.75 17.83 -27.72
C ILE A 593 3.33 16.42 -27.31
N THR A 594 2.92 16.24 -26.05
CA THR A 594 2.43 14.96 -25.54
C THR A 594 1.19 14.50 -26.30
N GLU A 595 0.25 15.41 -26.57
CA GLU A 595 -0.95 15.13 -27.37
C GLU A 595 -0.59 14.70 -28.80
N ILE A 596 0.42 15.32 -29.43
CA ILE A 596 0.91 14.89 -30.75
C ILE A 596 1.44 13.46 -30.67
N CYS A 597 2.25 13.13 -29.66
CA CYS A 597 2.79 11.78 -29.48
C CYS A 597 1.68 10.75 -29.24
N GLN A 598 0.72 11.06 -28.36
CA GLN A 598 -0.40 10.17 -28.06
C GLN A 598 -1.29 9.92 -29.29
N ARG A 599 -1.53 10.94 -30.12
CA ARG A 599 -2.26 10.77 -31.39
C ARG A 599 -1.50 9.89 -32.37
N ALA A 600 -0.18 10.07 -32.48
CA ALA A 600 0.65 9.24 -33.35
C ALA A 600 0.61 7.77 -32.90
N CYS A 601 0.67 7.50 -31.58
CA CYS A 601 0.46 6.16 -31.03
C CYS A 601 -0.93 5.59 -31.38
N LYS A 602 -2.00 6.39 -31.23
CA LYS A 602 -3.36 5.97 -31.58
C LYS A 602 -3.50 5.59 -33.06
N TYR A 603 -2.86 6.34 -33.96
CA TYR A 603 -2.84 5.98 -35.39
C TYR A 603 -2.09 4.68 -35.65
N ALA A 604 -0.94 4.46 -34.98
CA ALA A 604 -0.19 3.21 -35.09
C ALA A 604 -1.02 2.01 -34.62
N ILE A 605 -1.66 2.11 -33.45
CA ILE A 605 -2.54 1.06 -32.90
C ILE A 605 -3.71 0.78 -33.85
N ARG A 606 -4.29 1.84 -34.43
CA ARG A 606 -5.40 1.69 -35.39
C ARG A 606 -4.95 0.99 -36.68
N GLU A 607 -3.76 1.31 -37.21
CA GLU A 607 -3.19 0.63 -38.38
C GLU A 607 -2.96 -0.86 -38.07
N ASP A 608 -2.46 -1.17 -36.87
CA ASP A 608 -2.14 -2.52 -36.44
C ASP A 608 -3.38 -3.40 -36.28
N ILE A 609 -4.38 -2.94 -35.52
CA ILE A 609 -5.67 -3.63 -35.37
C ILE A 609 -6.33 -3.86 -36.74
N GLN A 610 -6.22 -2.89 -37.65
CA GLN A 610 -6.78 -3.02 -38.99
C GLN A 610 -6.07 -4.13 -39.80
N LYS A 611 -4.75 -4.27 -39.66
CA LYS A 611 -3.99 -5.37 -40.28
C LYS A 611 -4.35 -6.72 -39.69
N ASP A 612 -4.53 -6.81 -38.38
CA ASP A 612 -4.95 -8.05 -37.71
C ASP A 612 -6.32 -8.49 -38.18
N ILE A 613 -7.29 -7.58 -38.25
CA ILE A 613 -8.63 -7.88 -38.81
C ILE A 613 -8.54 -8.33 -40.28
N GLU A 614 -7.65 -7.73 -41.07
CA GLU A 614 -7.42 -8.13 -42.46
C GLU A 614 -6.71 -9.49 -42.58
N ARG A 615 -5.83 -9.82 -41.63
CA ARG A 615 -5.15 -11.11 -41.53
C ARG A 615 -6.12 -12.21 -41.13
N GLU A 616 -6.92 -12.01 -40.09
CA GLU A 616 -7.98 -12.93 -39.67
C GLU A 616 -8.96 -13.20 -40.82
N LYS A 617 -9.37 -12.17 -41.56
CA LYS A 617 -10.22 -12.34 -42.75
C LYS A 617 -9.55 -13.16 -43.86
N ARG A 618 -8.23 -13.04 -44.04
CA ARG A 618 -7.46 -13.84 -45.02
C ARG A 618 -7.24 -15.28 -44.56
N GLU A 619 -7.05 -15.50 -43.26
CA GLU A 619 -6.88 -16.84 -42.67
C GLU A 619 -8.20 -17.64 -42.69
N ILE A 620 -9.35 -16.98 -42.66
CA ILE A 620 -10.67 -17.63 -42.89
C ILE A 620 -10.82 -18.12 -44.35
N ASP A 621 -10.14 -17.49 -45.32
CA ASP A 621 -10.23 -17.84 -46.75
C ASP A 621 -9.10 -18.78 -47.25
N ALA A 622 -8.05 -19.01 -46.46
CA ALA A 622 -6.92 -19.87 -46.84
C ALA A 622 -6.51 -20.82 -45.70
N MET A 623 -6.79 -22.12 -45.87
CA MET A 623 -6.21 -23.18 -45.03
C MET A 623 -4.71 -23.33 -45.37
N ALA A 624 -3.82 -22.65 -44.63
CA ALA A 624 -2.44 -23.10 -44.42
C ALA A 624 -1.72 -22.26 -43.34
N GLU A 625 -0.96 -22.98 -42.54
CA GLU A 625 -0.04 -22.52 -41.49
C GLU A 625 0.99 -21.50 -42.00
N ASP A 626 1.15 -20.40 -41.27
CA ASP A 626 2.46 -19.78 -41.10
C ASP A 626 2.51 -18.97 -39.79
N SER A 627 3.31 -19.42 -38.83
CA SER A 627 3.60 -18.69 -37.59
C SER A 627 4.63 -17.59 -37.91
N ALA A 628 4.18 -16.52 -38.55
CA ALA A 628 4.98 -15.30 -38.66
C ALA A 628 5.05 -14.64 -37.27
N ALA A 629 6.28 -14.40 -36.80
CA ALA A 629 6.55 -13.70 -35.55
C ALA A 629 5.76 -12.39 -35.48
N GLU A 630 5.16 -12.09 -34.33
CA GLU A 630 4.49 -10.81 -34.05
C GLU A 630 5.50 -9.67 -34.27
N GLU A 631 5.34 -8.96 -35.39
CA GLU A 631 6.15 -7.79 -35.69
C GLU A 631 5.62 -6.64 -34.81
N VAL A 632 6.44 -6.14 -33.89
CA VAL A 632 6.03 -5.09 -32.95
C VAL A 632 5.57 -3.86 -33.74
N ALA A 633 4.34 -3.41 -33.51
CA ALA A 633 3.77 -2.25 -34.18
C ALA A 633 4.58 -0.97 -33.89
N GLU A 634 5.35 -0.49 -34.87
CA GLU A 634 6.16 0.72 -34.74
C GLU A 634 5.40 1.99 -35.14
N ILE A 635 5.69 3.10 -34.45
CA ILE A 635 5.20 4.43 -34.81
C ILE A 635 6.05 4.99 -35.96
N LYS A 636 5.43 5.25 -37.11
CA LYS A 636 6.05 5.75 -38.34
C LYS A 636 5.92 7.26 -38.51
N ALA A 637 6.71 7.83 -39.41
CA ALA A 637 6.66 9.27 -39.75
C ALA A 637 5.25 9.72 -40.19
N ALA A 638 4.54 8.90 -40.98
CA ALA A 638 3.18 9.18 -41.44
C ALA A 638 2.18 9.41 -40.29
N HIS A 639 2.34 8.73 -39.16
CA HIS A 639 1.47 8.92 -37.99
C HIS A 639 1.67 10.30 -37.35
N PHE A 640 2.91 10.79 -37.32
CA PHE A 640 3.22 12.14 -36.84
C PHE A 640 2.72 13.21 -37.81
N GLU A 641 2.86 12.99 -39.12
CA GLU A 641 2.30 13.89 -40.13
C GLU A 641 0.79 14.03 -39.99
N GLU A 642 0.07 12.93 -39.80
CA GLU A 642 -1.39 12.94 -39.58
C GLU A 642 -1.76 13.60 -38.25
N SER A 643 -0.99 13.35 -37.19
CA SER A 643 -1.18 13.98 -35.88
C SER A 643 -0.99 15.49 -35.95
N MET A 644 -0.03 15.95 -36.75
CA MET A 644 0.32 17.37 -36.87
C MET A 644 -0.78 18.18 -37.57
N LYS A 645 -1.61 17.57 -38.43
CA LYS A 645 -2.77 18.25 -39.05
C LYS A 645 -3.78 18.77 -38.03
N PHE A 646 -3.89 18.11 -36.88
CA PHE A 646 -4.81 18.47 -35.81
C PHE A 646 -4.12 19.10 -34.61
N ALA A 647 -2.82 19.35 -34.70
CA ALA A 647 -2.03 19.96 -33.64
C ALA A 647 -2.50 21.39 -33.39
N ARG A 648 -2.74 21.74 -32.12
CA ARG A 648 -3.15 23.07 -31.71
C ARG A 648 -2.22 23.56 -30.62
N ARG A 649 -1.84 24.84 -30.70
CA ARG A 649 -1.12 25.53 -29.63
C ARG A 649 -2.13 25.88 -28.54
N SER A 650 -1.91 25.40 -27.32
CA SER A 650 -2.76 25.73 -26.17
C SER A 650 -2.50 27.14 -25.64
N VAL A 651 -1.27 27.65 -25.80
CA VAL A 651 -0.86 28.95 -25.28
C VAL A 651 -0.77 29.97 -26.42
N SER A 652 -1.53 31.06 -26.29
CA SER A 652 -1.53 32.16 -27.25
C SER A 652 -0.31 33.06 -27.08
N ASP A 653 0.14 33.72 -28.16
CA ASP A 653 1.25 34.69 -28.07
C ASP A 653 0.92 35.84 -27.12
N THR A 654 -0.35 36.23 -27.01
CA THR A 654 -0.80 37.25 -26.04
C THR A 654 -0.59 36.81 -24.59
N ASP A 655 -0.80 35.54 -24.27
CA ASP A 655 -0.62 35.04 -22.91
C ASP A 655 0.88 34.87 -22.57
N ILE A 656 1.70 34.49 -23.54
CA ILE A 656 3.17 34.45 -23.38
C ILE A 656 3.70 35.82 -22.95
N HIS A 657 3.26 36.90 -23.63
CA HIS A 657 3.69 38.26 -23.26
C HIS A 657 3.22 38.65 -21.86
N LYS A 658 2.00 38.27 -21.44
CA LYS A 658 1.52 38.50 -20.07
C LYS A 658 2.40 37.81 -19.04
N TYR A 659 2.72 36.53 -19.27
CA TYR A 659 3.56 35.75 -18.35
C TYR A 659 5.00 36.28 -18.27
N GLN A 660 5.57 36.69 -19.41
CA GLN A 660 6.91 37.30 -19.43
C GLN A 660 6.94 38.66 -18.73
N ALA A 661 5.93 39.52 -18.94
CA ALA A 661 5.82 40.79 -18.25
C ALA A 661 5.66 40.60 -16.73
N PHE A 662 4.87 39.60 -16.33
CA PHE A 662 4.71 39.22 -14.92
C PHE A 662 6.02 38.71 -14.32
N ALA A 663 6.73 37.82 -15.01
CA ALA A 663 8.03 37.30 -14.57
C ALA A 663 9.09 38.41 -14.46
N GLN A 664 9.12 39.38 -15.38
CA GLN A 664 10.02 40.53 -15.31
C GLN A 664 9.71 41.44 -14.11
N ASN A 665 8.43 41.70 -13.84
CA ASN A 665 8.02 42.45 -12.65
C ASN A 665 8.41 41.71 -11.36
N LEU A 666 8.28 40.39 -11.33
CA LEU A 666 8.70 39.56 -10.20
C LEU A 666 10.21 39.60 -9.96
N GLN A 667 11.02 39.46 -11.02
CA GLN A 667 12.47 39.58 -10.93
C GLN A 667 12.90 40.98 -10.48
N ALA A 668 12.18 42.03 -10.88
CA ALA A 668 12.43 43.39 -10.40
C ALA A 668 12.10 43.55 -8.90
N ILE A 669 11.06 42.88 -8.41
CA ILE A 669 10.68 42.88 -6.99
C ILE A 669 11.66 42.05 -6.15
N GLN A 670 12.13 40.90 -6.63
CA GLN A 670 13.14 40.08 -5.95
C GLN A 670 14.54 40.71 -6.01
N GLY A 671 14.90 41.39 -7.09
CA GLY A 671 16.16 42.12 -7.24
C GLY A 671 16.30 43.36 -6.34
N LEU A 672 15.21 43.78 -5.68
CA LEU A 672 15.23 44.80 -4.61
C LEU A 672 15.62 44.22 -3.23
N TRP A 673 15.74 42.88 -3.12
CA TRP A 673 16.05 42.15 -1.89
C TRP A 673 17.18 41.12 -2.09
N VAL A 674 18.20 41.47 -2.89
CA VAL A 674 19.50 40.76 -2.92
C VAL A 674 20.56 41.62 -2.24
#